data_AF-A0A7V2EEV0-F1
#
_entry.id   AF-A0A7V2EEV0-F1
#
_cell.length_a   1.000
_cell.length_b   1.000
_cell.length_c   1.000
_cell.angle_alpha   90.00
_cell.angle_beta   90.00
_cell.angle_gamma   90.00
#
_symmetry.space_group_name_H-M   'P 1'
#
loop_
_entity.id
_entity.type
_entity.pdbx_description
1 polymer ?
#
loop_
_entity_poly.entity_id
_entity_poly.type
_entity_poly.pdbx_seq_one_letter_code
_entity_poly.pdbx_strand_id
1 'polypeptide(L)'
;MILQIIFNKNNFKIFDFLSKKLVMFLIIINLSEPLKILNIVDYIFSDYEKAINDSSEYKEMLEFSKNLIESSDSSILTYSKNVYELIKNKENSKKVKSELSKIREIILNNPKLDIYPKNPISLKSGREVYLYNCAVCHGDKGDGNGPAGKTLNPKPANFLERYDLSPLRIWTILNVGLVNMPSFNNLSDDEKWNVAFYVLSLKYQNAQKKKVNNKFDLKLISKLSDEDLKEMGYKNDEIAYIRTNIENLIEKKDHFYEILGSLDLIKNLYQKEEYEKAYSLSVDLYFNDFEPIEKNLFAKDFEFTSKLEQKFIQLRGIVKQKNKEKEVENLILNIKNDLEKARAILEGKAFSGNWALFNSFTIIFREGLEVAILFGIILRIVKLSENALAITISYLGIISAIFLGIITWIISQFIISISTLQREMLEGIVSLLAAIVLFQVSYWLISKSENKIWIGYIKEKLKSSLNKSNLFFIFSLSFLAGYREAFETVLFYQAMIINTPKTDLNYVIFGFLLGLITIIIISYGILKLQLKLPLNLIFPITGTLLYILSFIFTGQAIRSFQEANLISTTSLNFLPTIDFLGIYPTIETTLAQSIFIILVILAIIIVKKEKKKREKLLSEIEIAEKEILNIIKSISDAKDRICKYQNLIVNVVEVSDKLKNALVHIQNLESALKEIQNDITLKRKNGN
;
A
#
# COMPACT_ATOMS: atom_id res chain seq x y z
N MET A 1 -10.52 27.24 -9.24
CA MET A 1 -10.48 28.28 -10.29
C MET A 1 -9.55 27.89 -11.45
N ILE A 2 -8.28 27.52 -11.20
CA ILE A 2 -7.36 27.03 -12.26
C ILE A 2 -7.78 25.65 -12.83
N LEU A 3 -8.36 24.78 -12.00
CA LEU A 3 -8.91 23.48 -12.42
C LEU A 3 -10.18 23.57 -13.30
N GLN A 4 -10.84 24.73 -13.37
CA GLN A 4 -12.05 24.92 -14.19
C GLN A 4 -11.73 25.42 -15.62
N ILE A 5 -10.52 25.94 -15.84
CA ILE A 5 -10.05 26.41 -17.14
C ILE A 5 -9.49 25.24 -17.99
N ILE A 6 -9.09 24.14 -17.35
CA ILE A 6 -8.47 22.98 -18.02
C ILE A 6 -9.51 21.96 -18.51
N PHE A 7 -10.69 21.88 -17.89
CA PHE A 7 -11.70 20.86 -18.21
C PHE A 7 -12.91 21.48 -18.95
N ASN A 8 -12.70 21.84 -20.22
CA ASN A 8 -13.79 22.23 -21.11
C ASN A 8 -14.43 20.99 -21.78
N LYS A 9 -15.76 20.92 -21.77
CA LYS A 9 -16.60 19.74 -22.02
C LYS A 9 -16.59 19.22 -23.48
N ASN A 10 -15.96 19.93 -24.41
CA ASN A 10 -16.02 19.62 -25.85
C ASN A 10 -14.82 18.84 -26.42
N ASN A 11 -13.74 18.62 -25.65
CA ASN A 11 -12.57 17.87 -26.12
C ASN A 11 -12.64 16.34 -25.86
N PHE A 12 -13.68 15.87 -25.17
CA PHE A 12 -13.79 14.46 -24.76
C PHE A 12 -14.07 13.49 -25.91
N LYS A 13 -14.65 13.93 -27.04
CA LYS A 13 -14.98 13.03 -28.17
C LYS A 13 -13.81 12.75 -29.11
N ILE A 14 -12.87 13.68 -29.24
CA ILE A 14 -11.69 13.53 -30.13
C ILE A 14 -10.58 12.75 -29.41
N PHE A 15 -10.46 12.90 -28.09
CA PHE A 15 -9.47 12.19 -27.27
C PHE A 15 -9.85 10.71 -27.04
N ASP A 16 -11.14 10.39 -26.93
CA ASP A 16 -11.63 9.01 -26.82
C ASP A 16 -11.52 8.22 -28.15
N PHE A 17 -11.60 8.93 -29.28
CA PHE A 17 -11.45 8.35 -30.63
C PHE A 17 -9.98 8.08 -31.00
N LEU A 18 -9.05 8.96 -30.61
CA LEU A 18 -7.61 8.80 -30.89
C LEU A 18 -6.89 7.86 -29.90
N SER A 19 -7.33 7.79 -28.64
CA SER A 19 -6.74 6.90 -27.63
C SER A 19 -7.04 5.42 -27.89
N LYS A 20 -8.25 5.09 -28.36
CA LYS A 20 -8.63 3.70 -28.70
C LYS A 20 -7.84 3.15 -29.88
N LYS A 21 -7.66 3.93 -30.96
CA LYS A 21 -6.87 3.49 -32.13
C LYS A 21 -5.38 3.33 -31.84
N LEU A 22 -4.78 4.20 -31.03
CA LEU A 22 -3.35 4.12 -30.71
C LEU A 22 -3.05 2.94 -29.78
N VAL A 23 -3.91 2.69 -28.80
CA VAL A 23 -3.78 1.55 -27.86
C VAL A 23 -4.01 0.22 -28.58
N MET A 24 -4.97 0.15 -29.49
CA MET A 24 -5.21 -1.07 -30.27
C MET A 24 -4.08 -1.33 -31.28
N PHE A 25 -3.55 -0.30 -31.94
CA PHE A 25 -2.44 -0.42 -32.88
C PHE A 25 -1.13 -0.84 -32.20
N LEU A 26 -0.90 -0.45 -30.94
CA LEU A 26 0.24 -0.87 -30.13
C LEU A 26 0.10 -2.31 -29.59
N ILE A 27 -1.13 -2.79 -29.33
CA ILE A 27 -1.41 -4.17 -28.90
C ILE A 27 -1.20 -5.18 -30.04
N ILE A 28 -1.43 -4.79 -31.29
CA ILE A 28 -1.39 -5.68 -32.47
C ILE A 28 0.04 -6.14 -32.85
N ILE A 29 1.08 -5.40 -32.45
CA ILE A 29 2.46 -5.64 -32.91
C ILE A 29 3.14 -6.83 -32.20
N ASN A 30 2.57 -7.37 -31.12
CA ASN A 30 3.25 -8.34 -30.25
C ASN A 30 2.48 -9.65 -29.94
N LEU A 31 1.42 -9.95 -30.69
CA LEU A 31 0.61 -11.17 -30.52
C LEU A 31 0.95 -12.22 -31.59
N SER A 32 0.95 -13.51 -31.23
CA SER A 32 1.00 -14.59 -32.23
C SER A 32 -0.17 -14.45 -33.20
N GLU A 33 0.03 -14.70 -34.51
CA GLU A 33 -0.98 -14.53 -35.56
C GLU A 33 -2.39 -15.07 -35.20
N PRO A 34 -2.57 -16.26 -34.57
CA PRO A 34 -3.90 -16.75 -34.19
C PRO A 34 -4.63 -15.88 -33.15
N LEU A 35 -3.88 -15.33 -32.18
CA LEU A 35 -4.41 -14.43 -31.15
C LEU A 35 -4.74 -13.04 -31.72
N LYS A 36 -3.97 -12.58 -32.71
CA LYS A 36 -4.23 -11.34 -33.45
C LYS A 36 -5.54 -11.44 -34.26
N ILE A 37 -5.74 -12.57 -34.95
CA ILE A 37 -6.98 -12.85 -35.67
C ILE A 37 -8.16 -12.96 -34.70
N LEU A 38 -7.99 -13.66 -33.58
CA LEU A 38 -9.01 -13.77 -32.54
C LEU A 38 -9.42 -12.37 -32.03
N ASN A 39 -8.48 -11.49 -31.72
CA ASN A 39 -8.78 -10.12 -31.30
C ASN A 39 -9.54 -9.31 -32.36
N ILE A 40 -9.19 -9.43 -33.66
CA ILE A 40 -9.92 -8.74 -34.74
C ILE A 40 -11.35 -9.27 -34.83
N VAL A 41 -11.52 -10.60 -34.78
CA VAL A 41 -12.83 -11.26 -34.75
C VAL A 41 -13.67 -10.75 -33.59
N ASP A 42 -13.07 -10.66 -32.41
CA ASP A 42 -13.72 -10.30 -31.16
C ASP A 42 -14.12 -8.81 -31.11
N TYR A 43 -13.26 -7.93 -31.64
CA TYR A 43 -13.54 -6.51 -31.76
C TYR A 43 -14.76 -6.25 -32.66
N ILE A 44 -14.80 -6.86 -33.85
CA ILE A 44 -15.95 -6.77 -34.76
C ILE A 44 -17.19 -7.38 -34.11
N PHE A 45 -17.03 -8.49 -33.38
CA PHE A 45 -18.12 -9.20 -32.73
C PHE A 45 -18.83 -8.33 -31.68
N SER A 46 -18.07 -7.59 -30.86
CA SER A 46 -18.61 -6.72 -29.80
C SER A 46 -19.28 -5.47 -30.37
N ASP A 47 -18.60 -4.77 -31.30
CA ASP A 47 -18.88 -3.35 -31.54
C ASP A 47 -19.72 -3.09 -32.80
N TYR A 48 -19.86 -4.07 -33.69
CA TYR A 48 -20.60 -3.90 -34.96
C TYR A 48 -22.05 -3.41 -34.79
N GLU A 49 -22.75 -3.89 -33.76
CA GLU A 49 -24.16 -3.53 -33.52
C GLU A 49 -24.34 -2.05 -33.17
N LYS A 50 -23.37 -1.46 -32.47
CA LYS A 50 -23.35 -0.02 -32.17
C LYS A 50 -22.84 0.77 -33.38
N ALA A 51 -21.81 0.25 -34.05
CA ALA A 51 -21.14 0.89 -35.16
C ALA A 51 -22.00 1.07 -36.42
N ILE A 52 -23.06 0.27 -36.63
CA ILE A 52 -23.96 0.38 -37.79
C ILE A 52 -24.55 1.80 -37.97
N ASN A 53 -24.81 2.48 -36.85
CA ASN A 53 -25.46 3.78 -36.79
C ASN A 53 -24.48 4.97 -36.75
N ASP A 54 -23.17 4.72 -36.57
CA ASP A 54 -22.13 5.75 -36.57
C ASP A 54 -21.26 5.63 -37.82
N SER A 55 -21.19 6.70 -38.62
CA SER A 55 -20.49 6.68 -39.90
C SER A 55 -18.96 6.55 -39.79
N SER A 56 -18.37 6.92 -38.65
CA SER A 56 -16.94 6.79 -38.38
C SER A 56 -16.62 5.37 -37.89
N GLU A 57 -17.38 4.87 -36.91
CA GLU A 57 -17.20 3.52 -36.36
C GLU A 57 -17.52 2.43 -37.41
N TYR A 58 -18.51 2.66 -38.29
CA TYR A 58 -18.80 1.74 -39.39
C TYR A 58 -17.62 1.57 -40.37
N LYS A 59 -16.92 2.66 -40.69
CA LYS A 59 -15.73 2.60 -41.57
C LYS A 59 -14.61 1.79 -40.93
N GLU A 60 -14.48 1.89 -39.61
CA GLU A 60 -13.52 1.12 -38.83
C GLU A 60 -13.86 -0.39 -38.84
N MET A 61 -15.14 -0.77 -38.70
CA MET A 61 -15.56 -2.18 -38.88
C MET A 61 -15.22 -2.75 -40.26
N LEU A 62 -15.34 -1.92 -41.32
CA LEU A 62 -14.95 -2.30 -42.68
C LEU A 62 -13.44 -2.46 -42.84
N GLU A 63 -12.65 -1.66 -42.13
CA GLU A 63 -11.18 -1.76 -42.13
C GLU A 63 -10.72 -3.01 -41.38
N PHE A 64 -11.30 -3.30 -40.21
CA PHE A 64 -10.98 -4.51 -39.46
C PHE A 64 -11.39 -5.80 -40.17
N SER A 65 -12.54 -5.81 -40.84
CA SER A 65 -12.96 -6.98 -41.62
C SER A 65 -12.08 -7.23 -42.86
N LYS A 66 -11.46 -6.19 -43.44
CA LYS A 66 -10.41 -6.37 -44.45
C LYS A 66 -9.13 -6.95 -43.85
N ASN A 67 -8.67 -6.40 -42.73
CA ASN A 67 -7.49 -6.90 -42.02
C ASN A 67 -7.68 -8.36 -41.58
N LEU A 68 -8.91 -8.75 -41.24
CA LEU A 68 -9.28 -10.13 -40.94
C LEU A 68 -9.05 -11.05 -42.15
N ILE A 69 -9.45 -10.64 -43.36
CA ILE A 69 -9.20 -11.39 -44.60
C ILE A 69 -7.70 -11.50 -44.89
N GLU A 70 -6.95 -10.41 -44.74
CA GLU A 70 -5.50 -10.39 -45.01
C GLU A 70 -4.70 -11.26 -44.04
N SER A 71 -5.15 -11.34 -42.79
CA SER A 71 -4.53 -12.18 -41.76
C SER A 71 -5.05 -13.62 -41.75
N SER A 72 -6.01 -13.96 -42.63
CA SER A 72 -6.64 -15.28 -42.65
C SER A 72 -5.81 -16.32 -43.40
N ASP A 73 -5.66 -17.50 -42.80
CA ASP A 73 -5.21 -18.68 -43.53
C ASP A 73 -6.36 -19.31 -44.35
N SER A 74 -6.07 -20.37 -45.11
CA SER A 74 -7.06 -21.05 -45.95
C SER A 74 -8.25 -21.63 -45.19
N SER A 75 -8.11 -21.90 -43.89
CA SER A 75 -9.17 -22.52 -43.08
C SER A 75 -10.28 -21.54 -42.70
N ILE A 76 -9.94 -20.27 -42.50
CA ILE A 76 -10.89 -19.22 -42.08
C ILE A 76 -11.22 -18.19 -43.16
N LEU A 77 -10.47 -18.15 -44.27
CA LEU A 77 -10.61 -17.13 -45.32
C LEU A 77 -12.04 -16.98 -45.88
N THR A 78 -12.76 -18.07 -46.07
CA THR A 78 -14.15 -18.05 -46.58
C THR A 78 -15.08 -17.30 -45.62
N TYR A 79 -14.99 -17.60 -44.33
CA TYR A 79 -15.80 -16.94 -43.31
C TYR A 79 -15.40 -15.47 -43.15
N SER A 80 -14.11 -15.15 -43.23
CA SER A 80 -13.61 -13.77 -43.18
C SER A 80 -14.15 -12.93 -44.34
N LYS A 81 -14.23 -13.50 -45.56
CA LYS A 81 -14.87 -12.83 -46.72
C LYS A 81 -16.37 -12.61 -46.51
N ASN A 82 -17.07 -13.60 -45.95
CA ASN A 82 -18.49 -13.47 -45.63
C ASN A 82 -18.74 -12.36 -44.61
N VAL A 83 -17.92 -12.26 -43.56
CA VAL A 83 -17.99 -11.19 -42.56
C VAL A 83 -17.87 -9.82 -43.22
N TYR A 84 -16.87 -9.64 -44.10
CA TYR A 84 -16.69 -8.38 -44.82
C TYR A 84 -17.91 -7.99 -45.67
N GLU A 85 -18.47 -8.92 -46.45
CA GLU A 85 -19.64 -8.64 -47.29
C GLU A 85 -20.90 -8.36 -46.45
N LEU A 86 -21.10 -9.07 -45.34
CA LEU A 86 -22.20 -8.79 -44.41
C LEU A 86 -22.08 -7.40 -43.79
N ILE A 87 -20.87 -7.00 -43.37
CA ILE A 87 -20.61 -5.67 -42.80
C ILE A 87 -20.87 -4.61 -43.86
N LYS A 88 -20.32 -4.78 -45.07
CA LYS A 88 -20.48 -3.86 -46.23
C LYS A 88 -21.93 -3.60 -46.61
N ASN A 89 -22.79 -4.61 -46.46
CA ASN A 89 -24.22 -4.50 -46.75
C ASN A 89 -25.07 -4.04 -45.55
N LYS A 90 -24.43 -3.69 -44.42
CA LYS A 90 -25.11 -3.32 -43.15
C LYS A 90 -26.16 -4.33 -42.69
N GLU A 91 -25.83 -5.62 -42.85
CA GLU A 91 -26.72 -6.72 -42.49
C GLU A 91 -26.94 -6.84 -40.97
N ASN A 92 -27.90 -7.67 -40.57
CA ASN A 92 -28.24 -7.89 -39.17
C ASN A 92 -27.01 -8.38 -38.36
N SER A 93 -26.77 -7.78 -37.18
CA SER A 93 -25.65 -8.13 -36.28
C SER A 93 -25.59 -9.61 -35.93
N LYS A 94 -26.73 -10.30 -35.87
CA LYS A 94 -26.81 -11.75 -35.62
C LYS A 94 -26.12 -12.57 -36.71
N LYS A 95 -26.24 -12.17 -37.99
CA LYS A 95 -25.59 -12.88 -39.11
C LYS A 95 -24.07 -12.70 -39.08
N VAL A 96 -23.60 -11.48 -38.83
CA VAL A 96 -22.16 -11.16 -38.70
C VAL A 96 -21.53 -11.94 -37.54
N LYS A 97 -22.18 -11.91 -36.37
CA LYS A 97 -21.73 -12.65 -35.18
C LYS A 97 -21.71 -14.17 -35.41
N SER A 98 -22.64 -14.72 -36.21
CA SER A 98 -22.64 -16.14 -36.56
C SER A 98 -21.40 -16.56 -37.36
N GLU A 99 -20.98 -15.77 -38.35
CA GLU A 99 -19.80 -16.09 -39.16
C GLU A 99 -18.49 -15.91 -38.37
N LEU A 100 -18.41 -14.84 -37.56
CA LEU A 100 -17.30 -14.61 -36.62
C LEU A 100 -17.13 -15.75 -35.61
N SER A 101 -18.24 -16.34 -35.14
CA SER A 101 -18.21 -17.48 -34.22
C SER A 101 -17.56 -18.73 -34.86
N LYS A 102 -17.74 -18.95 -36.17
CA LYS A 102 -17.11 -20.07 -36.89
C LYS A 102 -15.60 -19.88 -37.05
N ILE A 103 -15.16 -18.66 -37.39
CA ILE A 103 -13.73 -18.30 -37.47
C ILE A 103 -13.07 -18.59 -36.13
N ARG A 104 -13.73 -18.15 -35.06
CA ARG A 104 -13.28 -18.33 -33.68
C ARG A 104 -13.16 -19.80 -33.29
N GLU A 105 -14.15 -20.62 -33.63
CA GLU A 105 -14.12 -22.07 -33.38
C GLU A 105 -12.92 -22.74 -34.07
N ILE A 106 -12.65 -22.39 -35.32
CA ILE A 106 -11.52 -22.94 -36.09
C ILE A 106 -10.17 -22.56 -35.48
N ILE A 107 -10.02 -21.30 -35.06
CA ILE A 107 -8.78 -20.83 -34.41
C ILE A 107 -8.56 -21.56 -33.08
N LEU A 108 -9.60 -21.69 -32.26
CA LEU A 108 -9.47 -22.30 -30.92
C LEU A 108 -9.20 -23.81 -30.96
N ASN A 109 -9.62 -24.47 -32.03
CA ASN A 109 -9.33 -25.88 -32.25
C ASN A 109 -7.93 -26.12 -32.86
N ASN A 110 -7.12 -25.07 -33.06
CA ASN A 110 -5.76 -25.21 -33.57
C ASN A 110 -4.84 -25.83 -32.49
N PRO A 111 -4.23 -27.01 -32.75
CA PRO A 111 -3.40 -27.71 -31.77
C PRO A 111 -2.14 -26.94 -31.35
N LYS A 112 -1.73 -25.90 -32.10
CA LYS A 112 -0.57 -25.04 -31.77
C LYS A 112 -0.85 -23.93 -30.76
N LEU A 113 -2.10 -23.70 -30.37
CA LEU A 113 -2.45 -22.70 -29.35
C LEU A 113 -2.32 -23.31 -27.95
N ASP A 114 -1.34 -22.83 -27.19
CA ASP A 114 -1.05 -23.29 -25.84
C ASP A 114 -1.86 -22.53 -24.76
N ILE A 115 -3.19 -22.58 -24.89
CA ILE A 115 -4.12 -21.88 -24.00
C ILE A 115 -4.65 -22.87 -22.96
N TYR A 116 -4.16 -22.74 -21.72
CA TYR A 116 -4.59 -23.52 -20.57
C TYR A 116 -4.32 -22.74 -19.26
N PRO A 117 -4.95 -23.11 -18.13
CA PRO A 117 -4.72 -22.44 -16.85
C PRO A 117 -3.29 -22.64 -16.36
N LYS A 118 -2.63 -21.56 -15.96
CA LYS A 118 -1.26 -21.59 -15.39
C LYS A 118 -1.25 -21.80 -13.88
N ASN A 119 -2.35 -21.46 -13.21
CA ASN A 119 -2.50 -21.59 -11.77
C ASN A 119 -3.45 -22.75 -11.41
N PRO A 120 -3.39 -23.26 -10.16
CA PRO A 120 -4.31 -24.29 -9.68
C PRO A 120 -5.77 -23.84 -9.79
N ILE A 121 -6.63 -24.73 -10.30
CA ILE A 121 -8.07 -24.49 -10.41
C ILE A 121 -8.74 -24.51 -9.04
N SER A 122 -9.67 -23.57 -8.83
CA SER A 122 -10.57 -23.54 -7.68
C SER A 122 -12.04 -23.48 -8.11
N LEU A 123 -12.77 -24.59 -7.92
CA LEU A 123 -14.21 -24.67 -8.12
C LEU A 123 -14.97 -23.77 -7.14
N LYS A 124 -14.45 -23.57 -5.92
CA LYS A 124 -15.04 -22.65 -4.94
C LYS A 124 -14.99 -21.21 -5.44
N SER A 125 -13.81 -20.75 -5.89
CA SER A 125 -13.66 -19.43 -6.50
C SER A 125 -14.54 -19.29 -7.74
N GLY A 126 -14.56 -20.32 -8.60
CA GLY A 126 -15.42 -20.35 -9.79
C GLY A 126 -16.90 -20.22 -9.47
N ARG A 127 -17.37 -20.83 -8.38
CA ARG A 127 -18.74 -20.69 -7.88
C ARG A 127 -19.07 -19.26 -7.46
N GLU A 128 -18.18 -18.62 -6.71
CA GLU A 128 -18.37 -17.25 -6.23
C GLU A 128 -18.48 -16.27 -7.40
N VAL A 129 -17.56 -16.38 -8.36
CA VAL A 129 -17.57 -15.56 -9.58
C VAL A 129 -18.82 -15.84 -10.43
N TYR A 130 -19.21 -17.12 -10.59
CA TYR A 130 -20.41 -17.50 -11.34
C TYR A 130 -21.70 -16.92 -10.75
N LEU A 131 -21.88 -17.03 -9.43
CA LEU A 131 -23.08 -16.51 -8.76
C LEU A 131 -23.20 -14.99 -8.89
N TYR A 132 -22.07 -14.30 -8.84
CA TYR A 132 -22.05 -12.84 -8.93
C TYR A 132 -22.24 -12.32 -10.36
N ASN A 133 -21.64 -12.98 -11.36
CA ASN A 133 -21.55 -12.45 -12.72
C ASN A 133 -22.48 -13.16 -13.73
N CYS A 134 -22.79 -14.43 -13.52
CA CYS A 134 -23.39 -15.28 -14.54
C CYS A 134 -24.83 -15.71 -14.17
N ALA A 135 -25.11 -15.95 -12.89
CA ALA A 135 -26.36 -16.53 -12.43
C ALA A 135 -27.60 -15.65 -12.69
N VAL A 136 -27.44 -14.33 -12.77
CA VAL A 136 -28.56 -13.42 -13.08
C VAL A 136 -29.24 -13.73 -14.44
N CYS A 137 -28.46 -14.23 -15.41
CA CYS A 137 -28.95 -14.66 -16.71
C CYS A 137 -29.06 -16.18 -16.81
N HIS A 138 -28.08 -16.92 -16.32
CA HIS A 138 -28.02 -18.38 -16.49
C HIS A 138 -28.69 -19.19 -15.35
N GLY A 139 -29.16 -18.54 -14.29
CA GLY A 139 -29.73 -19.16 -13.09
C GLY A 139 -28.66 -19.71 -12.15
N ASP A 140 -28.95 -19.77 -10.84
CA ASP A 140 -28.01 -20.25 -9.83
C ASP A 140 -27.56 -21.71 -10.06
N LYS A 141 -28.42 -22.49 -10.73
CA LYS A 141 -28.18 -23.89 -11.10
C LYS A 141 -27.56 -24.05 -12.49
N GLY A 142 -27.45 -22.98 -13.28
CA GLY A 142 -27.04 -23.05 -14.68
C GLY A 142 -28.08 -23.62 -15.63
N ASP A 143 -29.36 -23.57 -15.27
CA ASP A 143 -30.48 -24.08 -16.06
C ASP A 143 -30.97 -23.11 -17.15
N GLY A 144 -30.33 -21.96 -17.30
CA GLY A 144 -30.71 -20.91 -18.26
C GLY A 144 -31.94 -20.09 -17.83
N ASN A 145 -32.45 -20.28 -16.60
CA ASN A 145 -33.69 -19.65 -16.11
C ASN A 145 -33.45 -18.48 -15.15
N GLY A 146 -32.33 -17.78 -15.28
CA GLY A 146 -32.03 -16.59 -14.49
C GLY A 146 -33.10 -15.50 -14.65
N PRO A 147 -33.31 -14.65 -13.65
CA PRO A 147 -34.36 -13.61 -13.67
C PRO A 147 -34.26 -12.69 -14.90
N ALA A 148 -33.04 -12.33 -15.32
CA ALA A 148 -32.83 -11.54 -16.54
C ALA A 148 -32.83 -12.39 -17.83
N GLY A 149 -32.53 -13.68 -17.72
CA GLY A 149 -32.43 -14.60 -18.87
C GLY A 149 -33.77 -14.90 -19.55
N LYS A 150 -34.88 -14.86 -18.79
CA LYS A 150 -36.22 -15.21 -19.29
C LYS A 150 -36.71 -14.34 -20.45
N THR A 151 -36.24 -13.09 -20.53
CA THR A 151 -36.66 -12.11 -21.54
C THR A 151 -35.70 -12.00 -22.73
N LEU A 152 -34.59 -12.75 -22.73
CA LEU A 152 -33.58 -12.67 -23.80
C LEU A 152 -33.92 -13.62 -24.97
N ASN A 153 -33.61 -13.18 -26.20
CA ASN A 153 -33.76 -13.99 -27.42
C ASN A 153 -32.52 -13.89 -28.34
N PRO A 154 -31.70 -14.96 -28.48
CA PRO A 154 -31.92 -16.30 -27.91
C PRO A 154 -31.80 -16.34 -26.38
N LYS A 155 -32.45 -17.33 -25.76
CA LYS A 155 -32.34 -17.58 -24.32
C LYS A 155 -30.90 -18.00 -23.96
N PRO A 156 -30.44 -17.69 -22.73
CA PRO A 156 -29.17 -18.21 -22.22
C PRO A 156 -29.12 -19.74 -22.26
N ALA A 157 -27.95 -20.31 -22.54
CA ALA A 157 -27.78 -21.75 -22.60
C ALA A 157 -28.07 -22.41 -21.24
N ASN A 158 -28.79 -23.53 -21.28
CA ASN A 158 -28.95 -24.45 -20.16
C ASN A 158 -27.73 -25.38 -20.09
N PHE A 159 -26.82 -25.13 -19.14
CA PHE A 159 -25.58 -25.91 -19.00
C PHE A 159 -25.83 -27.35 -18.54
N LEU A 160 -27.01 -27.64 -17.95
CA LEU A 160 -27.38 -28.99 -17.52
C LEU A 160 -27.65 -29.93 -18.70
N GLU A 161 -27.84 -29.40 -19.90
CA GLU A 161 -28.13 -30.15 -21.14
C GLU A 161 -26.99 -30.08 -22.18
N ARG A 162 -25.89 -29.40 -21.86
CA ARG A 162 -24.75 -29.22 -22.77
C ARG A 162 -23.63 -30.19 -22.42
N TYR A 163 -23.26 -31.06 -23.35
CA TYR A 163 -22.17 -32.03 -23.21
C TYR A 163 -20.95 -31.71 -24.08
N ASP A 164 -21.12 -30.79 -25.03
CA ASP A 164 -20.13 -30.31 -26.01
C ASP A 164 -19.27 -29.13 -25.50
N LEU A 165 -19.40 -28.75 -24.23
CA LEU A 165 -18.64 -27.65 -23.63
C LEU A 165 -17.36 -28.17 -22.98
N SER A 166 -16.23 -27.53 -23.29
CA SER A 166 -14.95 -27.69 -22.59
C SER A 166 -14.61 -26.45 -21.77
N PRO A 167 -13.72 -26.55 -20.75
CA PRO A 167 -13.27 -25.38 -20.01
C PRO A 167 -12.68 -24.30 -20.90
N LEU A 168 -11.85 -24.66 -21.88
CA LEU A 168 -11.26 -23.73 -22.84
C LEU A 168 -12.35 -22.98 -23.60
N ARG A 169 -13.37 -23.69 -24.10
CA ARG A 169 -14.48 -23.05 -24.82
C ARG A 169 -15.24 -22.04 -23.97
N ILE A 170 -15.50 -22.36 -22.70
CA ILE A 170 -16.17 -21.45 -21.77
C ILE A 170 -15.27 -20.26 -21.45
N TRP A 171 -14.00 -20.50 -21.13
CA TRP A 171 -13.01 -19.44 -20.88
C TRP A 171 -12.92 -18.48 -22.06
N THR A 172 -12.95 -19.00 -23.29
CA THR A 172 -12.96 -18.15 -24.47
C THR A 172 -14.23 -17.34 -24.52
N ILE A 173 -15.42 -17.96 -24.39
CA ILE A 173 -16.71 -17.22 -24.35
C ILE A 173 -16.66 -16.10 -23.32
N LEU A 174 -16.07 -16.30 -22.14
CA LEU A 174 -15.90 -15.25 -21.15
C LEU A 174 -14.99 -14.11 -21.60
N ASN A 175 -13.97 -14.35 -22.42
CA ASN A 175 -13.09 -13.29 -22.92
C ASN A 175 -13.72 -12.41 -23.99
N VAL A 176 -14.76 -12.86 -24.67
CA VAL A 176 -15.23 -12.21 -25.91
C VAL A 176 -16.73 -11.96 -25.91
N GLY A 177 -17.49 -12.78 -25.19
CA GLY A 177 -18.94 -12.80 -25.24
C GLY A 177 -19.50 -13.60 -26.41
N LEU A 178 -20.84 -13.56 -26.49
CA LEU A 178 -21.71 -14.06 -27.55
C LEU A 178 -22.77 -12.99 -27.87
N VAL A 179 -23.68 -13.24 -28.81
CA VAL A 179 -24.63 -12.22 -29.33
C VAL A 179 -25.28 -11.37 -28.26
N ASN A 180 -25.91 -12.01 -27.27
CA ASN A 180 -26.58 -11.37 -26.13
C ASN A 180 -25.86 -11.64 -24.80
N MET A 181 -24.58 -12.01 -24.85
CA MET A 181 -23.76 -12.27 -23.67
C MET A 181 -22.49 -11.40 -23.78
N PRO A 182 -22.27 -10.43 -22.88
CA PRO A 182 -21.08 -9.57 -22.97
C PRO A 182 -19.79 -10.37 -22.73
N SER A 183 -18.65 -9.80 -23.12
CA SER A 183 -17.34 -10.24 -22.62
C SER A 183 -17.19 -9.85 -21.14
N PHE A 184 -16.38 -10.61 -20.42
CA PHE A 184 -16.07 -10.44 -19.00
C PHE A 184 -14.61 -10.03 -18.82
N ASN A 185 -14.21 -8.95 -19.50
CA ASN A 185 -12.84 -8.44 -19.48
C ASN A 185 -12.42 -7.90 -18.10
N ASN A 186 -13.39 -7.66 -17.22
CA ASN A 186 -13.17 -7.27 -15.83
C ASN A 186 -12.76 -8.45 -14.92
N LEU A 187 -12.90 -9.70 -15.37
CA LEU A 187 -12.42 -10.88 -14.65
C LEU A 187 -10.98 -11.19 -15.03
N SER A 188 -10.17 -11.55 -14.05
CA SER A 188 -8.81 -12.06 -14.26
C SER A 188 -8.82 -13.40 -15.00
N ASP A 189 -7.67 -13.78 -15.54
CA ASP A 189 -7.55 -15.04 -16.29
C ASP A 189 -7.90 -16.27 -15.44
N ASP A 190 -7.39 -16.28 -14.20
CA ASP A 190 -7.65 -17.35 -13.23
C ASP A 190 -9.13 -17.43 -12.85
N GLU A 191 -9.80 -16.28 -12.67
CA GLU A 191 -11.24 -16.26 -12.38
C GLU A 191 -12.05 -16.84 -13.54
N LYS A 192 -11.70 -16.50 -14.79
CA LYS A 192 -12.36 -17.07 -15.98
C LYS A 192 -12.15 -18.57 -16.06
N TRP A 193 -10.95 -19.06 -15.79
CA TRP A 193 -10.66 -20.50 -15.76
C TRP A 193 -11.44 -21.20 -14.64
N ASN A 194 -11.44 -20.64 -13.44
CA ASN A 194 -12.19 -21.18 -12.31
C ASN A 194 -13.69 -21.28 -12.62
N VAL A 195 -14.28 -20.25 -13.22
CA VAL A 195 -15.68 -20.27 -13.69
C VAL A 195 -15.88 -21.34 -14.75
N ALA A 196 -14.97 -21.45 -15.72
CA ALA A 196 -15.08 -22.42 -16.81
C ALA A 196 -15.13 -23.87 -16.29
N PHE A 197 -14.27 -24.22 -15.33
CA PHE A 197 -14.32 -25.53 -14.67
C PHE A 197 -15.56 -25.69 -13.78
N TYR A 198 -15.96 -24.64 -13.05
CA TYR A 198 -17.16 -24.69 -12.21
C TYR A 198 -18.45 -24.90 -13.00
N VAL A 199 -18.62 -24.24 -14.15
CA VAL A 199 -19.81 -24.36 -14.99
C VAL A 199 -20.06 -25.81 -15.40
N LEU A 200 -19.00 -26.56 -15.75
CA LEU A 200 -19.12 -27.97 -16.10
C LEU A 200 -19.46 -28.87 -14.89
N SER A 201 -19.18 -28.42 -13.67
CA SER A 201 -19.54 -29.13 -12.45
C SER A 201 -21.05 -29.04 -12.11
N LEU A 202 -21.76 -28.01 -12.61
CA LEU A 202 -23.15 -27.71 -12.24
C LEU A 202 -24.10 -28.86 -12.53
N LYS A 203 -23.93 -29.51 -13.69
CA LYS A 203 -24.71 -30.67 -14.14
C LYS A 203 -24.63 -31.87 -13.19
N TYR A 204 -23.55 -31.96 -12.42
CA TYR A 204 -23.21 -33.14 -11.63
C TYR A 204 -23.28 -32.92 -10.11
N GLN A 205 -23.83 -31.78 -9.66
CA GLN A 205 -23.96 -31.47 -8.23
C GLN A 205 -24.71 -32.57 -7.45
N ASN A 206 -25.78 -33.12 -8.04
CA ASN A 206 -26.63 -34.17 -7.45
C ASN A 206 -26.48 -35.55 -8.12
N ALA A 207 -25.50 -35.73 -9.00
CA ALA A 207 -25.32 -37.00 -9.71
C ALA A 207 -24.66 -38.05 -8.80
N GLN A 208 -24.90 -39.33 -9.10
CA GLN A 208 -24.11 -40.42 -8.52
C GLN A 208 -22.68 -40.32 -9.04
N LYS A 209 -21.70 -40.38 -8.13
CA LYS A 209 -20.28 -40.16 -8.43
C LYS A 209 -19.49 -41.42 -8.13
N LYS A 210 -18.78 -41.93 -9.12
CA LYS A 210 -17.84 -43.03 -8.94
C LYS A 210 -16.42 -42.47 -8.97
N LYS A 211 -15.68 -42.74 -7.89
CA LYS A 211 -14.30 -42.24 -7.74
C LYS A 211 -13.42 -42.75 -8.88
N VAL A 212 -12.75 -41.82 -9.53
CA VAL A 212 -11.68 -42.06 -10.52
C VAL A 212 -10.34 -41.72 -9.85
N ASN A 213 -9.33 -42.56 -10.08
CA ASN A 213 -7.98 -42.34 -9.55
C ASN A 213 -7.00 -41.79 -10.58
N ASN A 214 -7.37 -41.79 -11.87
CA ASN A 214 -6.56 -41.23 -12.94
C ASN A 214 -6.30 -39.76 -12.69
N LYS A 215 -5.04 -39.36 -12.83
CA LYS A 215 -4.63 -37.96 -12.84
C LYS A 215 -4.73 -37.42 -14.26
N PHE A 216 -5.02 -36.14 -14.37
CA PHE A 216 -5.13 -35.44 -15.64
C PHE A 216 -4.10 -34.31 -15.71
N ASP A 217 -3.41 -34.21 -16.84
CA ASP A 217 -2.67 -33.01 -17.19
C ASP A 217 -3.65 -31.84 -17.39
N LEU A 218 -3.31 -30.68 -16.82
CA LEU A 218 -4.18 -29.50 -16.79
C LEU A 218 -4.46 -28.93 -18.19
N LYS A 219 -3.49 -29.02 -19.11
CA LYS A 219 -3.59 -28.58 -20.50
C LYS A 219 -4.46 -29.52 -21.33
N LEU A 220 -4.46 -30.82 -21.02
CA LEU A 220 -5.36 -31.76 -21.66
C LEU A 220 -6.80 -31.55 -21.18
N ILE A 221 -7.03 -31.59 -19.87
CA ILE A 221 -8.39 -31.57 -19.31
C ILE A 221 -9.11 -30.23 -19.52
N SER A 222 -8.38 -29.13 -19.75
CA SER A 222 -8.95 -27.85 -20.14
C SER A 222 -9.59 -27.88 -21.53
N LYS A 223 -9.20 -28.81 -22.41
CA LYS A 223 -9.72 -28.93 -23.78
C LYS A 223 -10.86 -29.94 -23.90
N LEU A 224 -10.99 -30.86 -22.96
CA LEU A 224 -11.95 -31.96 -23.03
C LEU A 224 -13.35 -31.55 -22.57
N SER A 225 -14.34 -31.81 -23.41
CA SER A 225 -15.76 -31.81 -23.11
C SER A 225 -16.22 -33.13 -22.46
N ASP A 226 -17.49 -33.23 -22.09
CA ASP A 226 -18.01 -34.48 -21.52
C ASP A 226 -18.17 -35.57 -22.60
N GLU A 227 -18.41 -35.16 -23.85
CA GLU A 227 -18.41 -36.06 -25.01
C GLU A 227 -17.00 -36.64 -25.24
N ASP A 228 -15.97 -35.80 -25.19
CA ASP A 228 -14.57 -36.26 -25.35
C ASP A 228 -14.18 -37.25 -24.24
N LEU A 229 -14.55 -36.98 -22.98
CA LEU A 229 -14.29 -37.90 -21.87
C LEU A 229 -15.02 -39.24 -22.05
N LYS A 230 -16.22 -39.22 -22.63
CA LYS A 230 -16.97 -40.44 -22.93
C LYS A 230 -16.31 -41.24 -24.06
N GLU A 231 -15.81 -40.58 -25.09
CA GLU A 231 -15.02 -41.21 -26.15
C GLU A 231 -13.72 -41.82 -25.63
N MET A 232 -13.11 -41.19 -24.62
CA MET A 232 -11.96 -41.73 -23.89
C MET A 232 -12.31 -42.91 -22.96
N GLY A 233 -13.58 -43.32 -22.90
CA GLY A 233 -14.04 -44.51 -22.17
C GLY A 233 -14.57 -44.27 -20.75
N TYR A 234 -14.67 -43.01 -20.31
CA TYR A 234 -15.23 -42.69 -18.99
C TYR A 234 -16.77 -42.79 -18.99
N LYS A 235 -17.32 -43.38 -17.93
CA LYS A 235 -18.79 -43.46 -17.73
C LYS A 235 -19.34 -42.17 -17.13
N ASN A 236 -20.66 -41.97 -17.21
CA ASN A 236 -21.31 -40.74 -16.73
C ASN A 236 -21.08 -40.45 -15.23
N ASP A 237 -21.04 -41.48 -14.38
CA ASP A 237 -20.76 -41.39 -12.95
C ASP A 237 -19.27 -41.07 -12.65
N GLU A 238 -18.37 -41.49 -13.54
CA GLU A 238 -16.94 -41.17 -13.51
C GLU A 238 -16.69 -39.73 -13.99
N ILE A 239 -17.35 -39.30 -15.07
CA ILE A 239 -17.31 -37.91 -15.57
C ILE A 239 -17.87 -36.96 -14.49
N ALA A 240 -18.95 -37.34 -13.82
CA ALA A 240 -19.52 -36.58 -12.71
C ALA A 240 -18.49 -36.35 -11.57
N TYR A 241 -17.73 -37.39 -11.24
CA TYR A 241 -16.65 -37.29 -10.26
C TYR A 241 -15.51 -36.40 -10.78
N ILE A 242 -15.08 -36.56 -12.03
CA ILE A 242 -14.03 -35.75 -12.65
C ILE A 242 -14.39 -34.25 -12.60
N ARG A 243 -15.59 -33.87 -13.03
CA ARG A 243 -16.02 -32.47 -13.09
C ARG A 243 -16.22 -31.82 -11.73
N THR A 244 -16.58 -32.60 -10.70
CA THR A 244 -16.83 -32.05 -9.35
C THR A 244 -15.63 -32.15 -8.40
N ASN A 245 -14.59 -32.90 -8.77
CA ASN A 245 -13.38 -33.10 -7.96
C ASN A 245 -12.08 -32.81 -8.74
N ILE A 246 -12.15 -32.01 -9.80
CA ILE A 246 -11.02 -31.77 -10.70
C ILE A 246 -9.76 -31.28 -9.98
N GLU A 247 -9.90 -30.46 -8.95
CA GLU A 247 -8.80 -29.93 -8.12
C GLU A 247 -7.90 -31.06 -7.57
N ASN A 248 -8.49 -32.21 -7.22
CA ASN A 248 -7.79 -33.36 -6.67
C ASN A 248 -7.29 -34.33 -7.75
N LEU A 249 -7.73 -34.16 -8.99
CA LEU A 249 -7.42 -35.04 -10.11
C LEU A 249 -6.43 -34.42 -11.08
N ILE A 250 -6.18 -33.12 -10.99
CA ILE A 250 -5.06 -32.49 -11.68
C ILE A 250 -3.76 -33.11 -11.17
N GLU A 251 -2.94 -33.54 -12.10
CA GLU A 251 -1.58 -33.99 -11.81
C GLU A 251 -0.82 -32.79 -11.25
N LYS A 252 -0.38 -32.90 -9.98
CA LYS A 252 0.57 -31.93 -9.45
C LYS A 252 1.88 -32.20 -10.17
N LYS A 253 2.16 -31.44 -11.22
CA LYS A 253 3.48 -31.47 -11.87
C LYS A 253 4.51 -31.11 -10.80
N ASP A 254 5.34 -32.08 -10.45
CA ASP A 254 6.57 -31.78 -9.74
C ASP A 254 7.47 -31.12 -10.78
N HIS A 255 7.43 -29.79 -10.84
CA HIS A 255 8.25 -29.00 -11.77
C HIS A 255 9.72 -29.40 -11.68
N PHE A 256 10.21 -29.82 -10.51
CA PHE A 256 11.58 -30.31 -10.37
C PHE A 256 11.81 -31.61 -11.16
N TYR A 257 10.87 -32.55 -11.13
CA TYR A 257 10.98 -33.80 -11.87
C TYR A 257 11.01 -33.57 -13.39
N GLU A 258 10.14 -32.71 -13.92
CA GLU A 258 10.12 -32.34 -15.33
C GLU A 258 11.41 -31.64 -15.76
N ILE A 259 11.91 -30.69 -14.94
CA ILE A 259 13.17 -30.01 -15.22
C ILE A 259 14.32 -31.02 -15.28
N LEU A 260 14.40 -31.94 -14.33
CA LEU A 260 15.43 -32.98 -14.30
C LEU A 260 15.36 -33.90 -15.53
N GLY A 261 14.16 -34.30 -15.95
CA GLY A 261 13.94 -35.12 -17.15
C GLY A 261 14.31 -34.40 -18.45
N SER A 262 13.91 -33.15 -18.60
CA SER A 262 14.28 -32.30 -19.74
C SER A 262 15.78 -32.08 -19.83
N LEU A 263 16.48 -31.90 -18.70
CA LEU A 263 17.94 -31.81 -18.65
C LEU A 263 18.62 -33.10 -19.15
N ASP A 264 18.11 -34.28 -18.78
CA ASP A 264 18.64 -35.56 -19.30
C ASP A 264 18.39 -35.73 -20.80
N LEU A 265 17.23 -35.29 -21.28
CA LEU A 265 16.90 -35.35 -22.70
C LEU A 265 17.78 -34.38 -23.53
N ILE A 266 18.03 -33.17 -23.02
CA ILE A 266 18.97 -32.21 -23.64
C ILE A 266 20.36 -32.85 -23.75
N LYS A 267 20.85 -33.50 -22.69
CA LYS A 267 22.13 -34.22 -22.71
C LYS A 267 22.14 -35.30 -23.81
N ASN A 268 21.10 -36.14 -23.88
CA ASN A 268 21.00 -37.21 -24.87
C ASN A 268 20.96 -36.68 -26.32
N LEU A 269 20.15 -35.64 -26.58
CA LEU A 269 20.08 -34.99 -27.89
C LEU A 269 21.42 -34.39 -28.30
N TYR A 270 22.13 -33.76 -27.35
CA TYR A 270 23.46 -33.22 -27.61
C TYR A 270 24.48 -34.32 -27.96
N GLN A 271 24.43 -35.47 -27.27
CA GLN A 271 25.28 -36.64 -27.56
C GLN A 271 24.99 -37.29 -28.91
N LYS A 272 23.76 -37.18 -29.41
CA LYS A 272 23.35 -37.62 -30.75
C LYS A 272 23.65 -36.60 -31.84
N GLU A 273 24.36 -35.52 -31.51
CA GLU A 273 24.67 -34.40 -32.41
C GLU A 273 23.42 -33.64 -32.92
N GLU A 274 22.28 -33.77 -32.23
CA GLU A 274 21.02 -33.10 -32.55
C GLU A 274 20.93 -31.71 -31.89
N TYR A 275 21.92 -30.86 -32.16
CA TYR A 275 22.14 -29.57 -31.47
C TYR A 275 20.95 -28.60 -31.51
N GLU A 276 20.26 -28.49 -32.65
CA GLU A 276 19.10 -27.60 -32.79
C GLU A 276 17.92 -28.04 -31.92
N LYS A 277 17.71 -29.36 -31.78
CA LYS A 277 16.67 -29.90 -30.90
C LYS A 277 17.04 -29.73 -29.43
N ALA A 278 18.31 -29.95 -29.08
CA ALA A 278 18.82 -29.69 -27.73
C ALA A 278 18.67 -28.19 -27.35
N TYR A 279 18.94 -27.28 -28.29
CA TYR A 279 18.74 -25.85 -28.12
C TYR A 279 17.27 -25.49 -27.92
N SER A 280 16.38 -25.94 -28.80
CA SER A 280 14.93 -25.69 -28.66
C SER A 280 14.41 -26.19 -27.31
N LEU A 281 14.76 -27.42 -26.93
CA LEU A 281 14.33 -28.00 -25.66
C LEU A 281 14.90 -27.24 -24.45
N SER A 282 16.11 -26.70 -24.54
CA SER A 282 16.68 -25.86 -23.47
C SER A 282 15.97 -24.51 -23.30
N VAL A 283 15.36 -23.98 -24.36
CA VAL A 283 14.51 -22.78 -24.32
C VAL A 283 13.19 -23.12 -23.66
N ASP A 284 12.55 -24.21 -24.10
CA ASP A 284 11.26 -24.67 -23.59
C ASP A 284 11.35 -25.01 -22.10
N LEU A 285 12.40 -25.72 -21.68
CA LEU A 285 12.69 -26.06 -20.29
C LEU A 285 12.68 -24.83 -19.36
N TYR A 286 13.27 -23.73 -19.81
CA TYR A 286 13.36 -22.53 -18.99
C TYR A 286 11.98 -21.87 -18.82
N PHE A 287 11.27 -21.61 -19.92
CA PHE A 287 10.00 -20.86 -19.87
C PHE A 287 8.82 -21.69 -19.37
N ASN A 288 8.77 -22.99 -19.69
CA ASN A 288 7.63 -23.83 -19.34
C ASN A 288 7.78 -24.46 -17.95
N ASP A 289 9.00 -24.84 -17.56
CA ASP A 289 9.20 -25.64 -16.34
C ASP A 289 9.87 -24.85 -15.21
N PHE A 290 10.90 -24.03 -15.50
CA PHE A 290 11.66 -23.29 -14.47
C PHE A 290 11.04 -21.92 -14.09
N GLU A 291 10.62 -21.09 -15.05
CA GLU A 291 10.02 -19.76 -14.79
C GLU A 291 8.85 -19.78 -13.77
N PRO A 292 7.95 -20.79 -13.77
CA PRO A 292 6.88 -20.87 -12.77
C PRO A 292 7.38 -21.02 -11.33
N ILE A 293 8.49 -21.71 -11.10
CA ILE A 293 9.08 -21.90 -9.76
C ILE A 293 10.10 -20.81 -9.41
N GLU A 294 10.72 -20.18 -10.41
CA GLU A 294 11.71 -19.11 -10.28
C GLU A 294 11.16 -17.95 -9.44
N LYS A 295 9.93 -17.50 -9.69
CA LYS A 295 9.31 -16.38 -8.93
C LYS A 295 9.22 -16.66 -7.43
N ASN A 296 8.85 -17.89 -7.07
CA ASN A 296 8.73 -18.31 -5.67
C ASN A 296 10.11 -18.53 -5.02
N LEU A 297 11.07 -19.02 -5.79
CA LEU A 297 12.44 -19.22 -5.34
C LEU A 297 13.15 -17.88 -5.13
N PHE A 298 12.94 -16.93 -6.04
CA PHE A 298 13.45 -15.57 -6.00
C PHE A 298 13.01 -14.85 -4.74
N ALA A 299 11.73 -15.00 -4.35
CA ALA A 299 11.19 -14.43 -3.12
C ALA A 299 11.84 -14.98 -1.85
N LYS A 300 12.40 -16.20 -1.89
CA LYS A 300 13.05 -16.85 -0.74
C LYS A 300 14.57 -16.65 -0.72
N ASP A 301 15.22 -16.71 -1.88
CA ASP A 301 16.67 -16.58 -2.01
C ASP A 301 17.03 -15.99 -3.38
N PHE A 302 17.10 -14.66 -3.43
CA PHE A 302 17.46 -13.89 -4.63
C PHE A 302 18.82 -14.28 -5.21
N GLU A 303 19.86 -14.31 -4.36
CA GLU A 303 21.24 -14.52 -4.81
C GLU A 303 21.39 -15.93 -5.41
N PHE A 304 20.78 -16.92 -4.77
CA PHE A 304 20.72 -18.27 -5.28
C PHE A 304 19.93 -18.37 -6.59
N THR A 305 18.76 -17.74 -6.67
CA THR A 305 17.89 -17.77 -7.85
C THR A 305 18.57 -17.16 -9.06
N SER A 306 19.18 -15.97 -8.93
CA SER A 306 19.90 -15.32 -10.03
C SER A 306 21.10 -16.15 -10.52
N LYS A 307 21.81 -16.86 -9.62
CA LYS A 307 22.89 -17.78 -10.02
C LYS A 307 22.36 -18.97 -10.80
N LEU A 308 21.21 -19.51 -10.40
CA LEU A 308 20.58 -20.64 -11.08
C LEU A 308 20.05 -20.23 -12.46
N GLU A 309 19.39 -19.08 -12.57
CA GLU A 309 18.93 -18.48 -13.83
C GLU A 309 20.09 -18.30 -14.82
N GLN A 310 21.22 -17.74 -14.37
CA GLN A 310 22.43 -17.60 -15.19
C GLN A 310 22.93 -18.94 -15.74
N LYS A 311 22.81 -20.04 -14.99
CA LYS A 311 23.19 -21.37 -15.47
C LYS A 311 22.26 -21.89 -16.55
N PHE A 312 20.94 -21.64 -16.46
CA PHE A 312 20.01 -21.94 -17.55
C PHE A 312 20.30 -21.11 -18.81
N ILE A 313 20.65 -19.82 -18.65
CA ILE A 313 21.08 -18.97 -19.79
C ILE A 313 22.35 -19.53 -20.43
N GLN A 314 23.35 -19.90 -19.62
CA GLN A 314 24.59 -20.51 -20.10
C GLN A 314 24.33 -21.83 -20.82
N LEU A 315 23.41 -22.65 -20.30
CA LEU A 315 23.03 -23.94 -20.91
C LEU A 315 22.50 -23.71 -22.32
N ARG A 316 21.56 -22.78 -22.50
CA ARG A 316 21.02 -22.40 -23.83
C ARG A 316 22.13 -21.95 -24.78
N GLY A 317 23.12 -21.21 -24.29
CA GLY A 317 24.24 -20.73 -25.09
C GLY A 317 25.20 -21.84 -25.55
N ILE A 318 25.50 -22.80 -24.68
CA ILE A 318 26.51 -23.83 -24.94
C ILE A 318 25.97 -25.01 -25.76
N VAL A 319 24.69 -25.37 -25.60
CA VAL A 319 24.08 -26.48 -26.37
C VAL A 319 24.00 -26.21 -27.88
N LYS A 320 24.11 -24.94 -28.30
CA LYS A 320 24.17 -24.53 -29.71
C LYS A 320 25.56 -24.72 -30.32
N GLN A 321 26.60 -24.84 -29.50
CA GLN A 321 27.99 -24.96 -29.95
C GLN A 321 28.35 -26.42 -30.15
N LYS A 322 29.11 -26.74 -31.21
CA LYS A 322 29.62 -28.11 -31.46
C LYS A 322 30.82 -28.43 -30.57
N ASN A 323 31.07 -29.72 -30.30
CA ASN A 323 32.25 -30.23 -29.59
C ASN A 323 32.43 -29.75 -28.14
N LYS A 324 31.33 -29.45 -27.43
CA LYS A 324 31.32 -28.96 -26.04
C LYS A 324 30.71 -29.95 -25.05
N GLU A 325 30.73 -31.25 -25.37
CA GLU A 325 30.01 -32.30 -24.62
C GLU A 325 30.32 -32.30 -23.12
N LYS A 326 31.60 -32.25 -22.73
CA LYS A 326 32.00 -32.21 -21.32
C LYS A 326 31.53 -30.95 -20.59
N GLU A 327 31.47 -29.81 -21.26
CA GLU A 327 31.02 -28.56 -20.67
C GLU A 327 29.49 -28.56 -20.50
N VAL A 328 28.74 -29.08 -21.47
CA VAL A 328 27.28 -29.28 -21.39
C VAL A 328 26.94 -30.24 -20.25
N GLU A 329 27.63 -31.39 -20.16
CA GLU A 329 27.39 -32.39 -19.12
C GLU A 329 27.67 -31.84 -17.71
N ASN A 330 28.80 -31.14 -17.53
CA ASN A 330 29.14 -30.52 -16.25
C ASN A 330 28.14 -29.42 -15.86
N LEU A 331 27.70 -28.60 -16.82
CA LEU A 331 26.73 -27.54 -16.54
C LEU A 331 25.36 -28.13 -16.17
N ILE A 332 24.91 -29.17 -16.85
CA ILE A 332 23.68 -29.90 -16.51
C ILE A 332 23.77 -30.49 -15.10
N LEU A 333 24.88 -31.16 -14.75
CA LEU A 333 25.09 -31.70 -13.39
C LEU A 333 25.05 -30.59 -12.33
N ASN A 334 25.64 -29.44 -12.60
CA ASN A 334 25.61 -28.29 -11.70
C ASN A 334 24.19 -27.72 -11.52
N ILE A 335 23.40 -27.66 -12.59
CA ILE A 335 22.00 -27.24 -12.54
C ILE A 335 21.19 -28.25 -11.72
N LYS A 336 21.36 -29.55 -11.95
CA LYS A 336 20.68 -30.61 -11.17
C LYS A 336 20.97 -30.51 -9.66
N ASN A 337 22.24 -30.32 -9.29
CA ASN A 337 22.64 -30.17 -7.89
C ASN A 337 22.05 -28.92 -7.23
N ASP A 338 21.92 -27.82 -7.97
CA ASP A 338 21.30 -26.61 -7.43
C ASP A 338 19.77 -26.76 -7.41
N LEU A 339 19.14 -27.49 -8.33
CA LEU A 339 17.70 -27.77 -8.25
C LEU A 339 17.31 -28.52 -6.98
N GLU A 340 18.16 -29.42 -6.46
CA GLU A 340 17.94 -30.05 -5.15
C GLU A 340 17.98 -29.04 -4.00
N LYS A 341 18.88 -28.04 -4.05
CA LYS A 341 18.90 -26.94 -3.07
C LYS A 341 17.68 -26.03 -3.23
N ALA A 342 17.29 -25.74 -4.47
CA ALA A 342 16.11 -24.95 -4.78
C ALA A 342 14.85 -25.61 -4.20
N ARG A 343 14.74 -26.93 -4.35
CA ARG A 343 13.68 -27.73 -3.73
C ARG A 343 13.72 -27.59 -2.21
N ALA A 344 14.88 -27.72 -1.58
CA ALA A 344 15.02 -27.52 -0.13
C ALA A 344 14.70 -26.09 0.34
N ILE A 345 14.96 -25.05 -0.46
CA ILE A 345 14.59 -23.66 -0.16
C ILE A 345 13.07 -23.47 -0.27
N LEU A 346 12.46 -24.02 -1.33
CA LEU A 346 11.01 -23.95 -1.52
C LEU A 346 10.25 -24.77 -0.49
N GLU A 347 10.75 -25.95 -0.10
CA GLU A 347 10.17 -26.81 0.94
C GLU A 347 10.57 -26.36 2.37
N GLY A 348 11.68 -25.64 2.51
CA GLY A 348 12.27 -25.17 3.77
C GLY A 348 11.52 -24.00 4.40
N LYS A 349 11.12 -24.20 5.66
CA LYS A 349 10.65 -23.17 6.61
C LYS A 349 11.84 -22.40 7.17
N ALA A 350 12.26 -21.30 6.56
CA ALA A 350 13.18 -20.37 7.19
C ALA A 350 12.76 -18.93 6.89
N PHE A 351 12.67 -18.13 7.96
CA PHE A 351 12.50 -16.68 8.05
C PHE A 351 11.11 -16.01 8.02
N SER A 352 9.98 -16.64 7.70
CA SER A 352 8.70 -15.89 7.66
C SER A 352 8.06 -15.65 9.04
N GLY A 353 7.95 -16.67 9.90
CA GLY A 353 7.27 -16.56 11.21
C GLY A 353 7.96 -15.66 12.23
N ASN A 354 9.28 -15.84 12.43
CA ASN A 354 10.05 -14.99 13.36
C ASN A 354 10.11 -13.52 12.90
N TRP A 355 10.11 -13.30 11.58
CA TRP A 355 10.08 -11.96 11.00
C TRP A 355 8.73 -11.28 11.22
N ALA A 356 7.62 -11.99 11.01
CA ALA A 356 6.28 -11.49 11.32
C ALA A 356 6.12 -11.16 12.81
N LEU A 357 6.66 -12.01 13.70
CA LEU A 357 6.70 -11.76 15.15
C LEU A 357 7.48 -10.47 15.46
N PHE A 358 8.70 -10.34 14.92
CA PHE A 358 9.57 -9.19 15.18
C PHE A 358 8.97 -7.87 14.66
N ASN A 359 8.38 -7.87 13.47
CA ASN A 359 7.72 -6.69 12.90
C ASN A 359 6.48 -6.29 13.72
N SER A 360 5.63 -7.26 14.06
CA SER A 360 4.46 -7.00 14.90
C SER A 360 4.88 -6.43 16.26
N PHE A 361 5.86 -7.04 16.92
CA PHE A 361 6.44 -6.52 18.15
C PHE A 361 6.91 -5.07 17.99
N THR A 362 7.71 -4.80 16.96
CA THR A 362 8.32 -3.47 16.73
C THR A 362 7.27 -2.39 16.49
N ILE A 363 6.21 -2.69 15.71
CA ILE A 363 5.12 -1.75 15.44
C ILE A 363 4.45 -1.35 16.76
N ILE A 364 3.88 -2.33 17.48
CA ILE A 364 3.11 -1.99 18.69
C ILE A 364 4.02 -1.36 19.74
N PHE A 365 5.25 -1.85 19.90
CA PHE A 365 6.25 -1.33 20.83
C PHE A 365 6.55 0.15 20.57
N ARG A 366 6.75 0.54 19.31
CA ARG A 366 7.00 1.93 18.92
C ARG A 366 5.79 2.80 19.24
N GLU A 367 4.62 2.47 18.70
CA GLU A 367 3.43 3.32 18.85
C GLU A 367 3.01 3.45 20.32
N GLY A 368 3.05 2.34 21.07
CA GLY A 368 2.71 2.37 22.49
C GLY A 368 3.75 3.09 23.36
N LEU A 369 5.04 3.08 22.98
CA LEU A 369 6.04 3.89 23.66
C LEU A 369 5.81 5.38 23.42
N GLU A 370 5.46 5.79 22.20
CA GLU A 370 5.15 7.17 21.87
C GLU A 370 3.91 7.67 22.63
N VAL A 371 2.83 6.86 22.68
CA VAL A 371 1.68 7.13 23.54
C VAL A 371 2.08 7.29 25.00
N ALA A 372 2.89 6.37 25.53
CA ALA A 372 3.31 6.40 26.94
C ALA A 372 4.10 7.68 27.29
N ILE A 373 4.96 8.13 26.38
CA ILE A 373 5.75 9.36 26.55
C ILE A 373 4.85 10.59 26.46
N LEU A 374 4.04 10.71 25.42
CA LEU A 374 3.16 11.86 25.21
C LEU A 374 2.16 12.00 26.36
N PHE A 375 1.53 10.89 26.73
CA PHE A 375 0.59 10.86 27.83
C PHE A 375 1.28 11.11 29.18
N GLY A 376 2.49 10.58 29.39
CA GLY A 376 3.30 10.88 30.56
C GLY A 376 3.64 12.37 30.71
N ILE A 377 3.94 13.06 29.60
CA ILE A 377 4.16 14.51 29.57
C ILE A 377 2.86 15.24 29.94
N ILE A 378 1.74 14.89 29.34
CA ILE A 378 0.43 15.50 29.63
C ILE A 378 0.07 15.32 31.10
N LEU A 379 0.13 14.08 31.62
CA LEU A 379 -0.15 13.78 33.02
C LEU A 379 0.78 14.54 33.97
N ARG A 380 2.07 14.65 33.65
CA ARG A 380 3.01 15.41 34.47
C ARG A 380 2.63 16.90 34.51
N ILE A 381 2.23 17.48 33.38
CA ILE A 381 1.84 18.89 33.34
C ILE A 381 0.50 19.11 34.08
N VAL A 382 -0.46 18.21 33.90
CA VAL A 382 -1.76 18.30 34.59
C VAL A 382 -1.60 18.10 36.10
N LYS A 383 -0.70 17.23 36.57
CA LYS A 383 -0.39 17.10 37.99
C LYS A 383 0.18 18.37 38.61
N LEU A 384 0.85 19.24 37.83
CA LEU A 384 1.31 20.56 38.32
C LEU A 384 0.16 21.54 38.58
N SER A 385 -1.05 21.24 38.09
CA SER A 385 -2.23 22.09 38.28
C SER A 385 -3.06 21.75 39.53
N GLU A 386 -2.70 20.69 40.25
CA GLU A 386 -3.42 20.18 41.44
C GLU A 386 -4.91 19.84 41.22
N ASN A 387 -5.40 19.88 39.98
CA ASN A 387 -6.78 19.57 39.65
C ASN A 387 -6.98 18.07 39.37
N ALA A 388 -7.61 17.36 40.33
CA ALA A 388 -7.90 15.93 40.20
C ALA A 388 -8.82 15.60 39.01
N LEU A 389 -9.79 16.46 38.68
CA LEU A 389 -10.68 16.25 37.52
C LEU A 389 -9.91 16.30 36.20
N ALA A 390 -8.91 17.18 36.10
CA ALA A 390 -8.09 17.27 34.90
C ALA A 390 -7.28 15.98 34.67
N ILE A 391 -6.84 15.30 35.73
CA ILE A 391 -6.15 14.00 35.62
C ILE A 391 -7.12 12.94 35.07
N THR A 392 -8.32 12.84 35.64
CA THR A 392 -9.35 11.90 35.18
C THR A 392 -9.73 12.15 33.72
N ILE A 393 -9.88 13.42 33.33
CA ILE A 393 -10.24 13.80 31.97
C ILE A 393 -9.13 13.45 30.96
N SER A 394 -7.86 13.54 31.35
CA SER A 394 -6.75 13.03 30.51
C SER A 394 -6.86 11.53 30.27
N TYR A 395 -7.17 10.74 31.32
CA TYR A 395 -7.40 9.30 31.17
C TYR A 395 -8.62 8.97 30.31
N LEU A 396 -9.70 9.74 30.43
CA LEU A 396 -10.87 9.60 29.55
C LEU A 396 -10.49 9.85 28.09
N GLY A 397 -9.66 10.87 27.82
CA GLY A 397 -9.15 11.15 26.47
C GLY A 397 -8.41 9.95 25.86
N ILE A 398 -7.48 9.34 26.60
CA ILE A 398 -6.70 8.21 26.07
C ILE A 398 -7.55 6.94 25.90
N ILE A 399 -8.49 6.67 26.83
CA ILE A 399 -9.41 5.53 26.72
C ILE A 399 -10.32 5.70 25.50
N SER A 400 -10.88 6.90 25.29
CA SER A 400 -11.70 7.20 24.11
C SER A 400 -10.91 7.05 22.81
N ALA A 401 -9.62 7.41 22.79
CA ALA A 401 -8.76 7.22 21.63
C ALA A 401 -8.55 5.74 21.29
N ILE A 402 -8.28 4.90 22.28
CA ILE A 402 -8.12 3.44 22.09
C ILE A 402 -9.43 2.83 21.58
N PHE A 403 -10.56 3.21 22.18
CA PHE A 403 -11.87 2.75 21.75
C PHE A 403 -12.17 3.12 20.30
N LEU A 404 -11.88 4.37 19.90
CA LEU A 404 -12.07 4.80 18.53
C LEU A 404 -11.10 4.09 17.56
N GLY A 405 -9.88 3.78 18.00
CA GLY A 405 -8.94 2.94 17.23
C GLY A 405 -9.49 1.55 16.92
N ILE A 406 -10.15 0.91 17.90
CA ILE A 406 -10.83 -0.38 17.68
C ILE A 406 -11.97 -0.25 16.68
N ILE A 407 -12.76 0.84 16.75
CA ILE A 407 -13.80 1.13 15.75
C ILE A 407 -13.19 1.30 14.36
N THR A 408 -12.10 2.07 14.24
CA THR A 408 -11.38 2.27 12.96
C THR A 408 -10.89 0.94 12.40
N TRP A 409 -10.38 0.02 13.24
CA TRP A 409 -10.04 -1.34 12.84
C TRP A 409 -11.25 -2.10 12.29
N ILE A 410 -12.37 -2.12 13.00
CA ILE A 410 -13.58 -2.83 12.54
C ILE A 410 -14.08 -2.27 11.21
N ILE A 411 -14.15 -0.93 11.09
CA ILE A 411 -14.55 -0.25 9.85
C ILE A 411 -13.61 -0.62 8.70
N SER A 412 -12.31 -0.68 8.96
CA SER A 412 -11.34 -1.06 7.92
C SER A 412 -11.53 -2.48 7.41
N GLN A 413 -11.86 -3.43 8.29
CA GLN A 413 -12.15 -4.82 7.89
C GLN A 413 -13.42 -4.87 7.03
N PHE A 414 -14.43 -4.05 7.36
CA PHE A 414 -15.65 -3.94 6.58
C PHE A 414 -15.38 -3.34 5.18
N ILE A 415 -14.60 -2.26 5.11
CA ILE A 415 -14.17 -1.64 3.84
C ILE A 415 -13.43 -2.65 2.96
N ILE A 416 -12.47 -3.39 3.52
CA ILE A 416 -11.71 -4.42 2.78
C ILE A 416 -12.63 -5.56 2.30
N SER A 417 -13.66 -5.92 3.09
CA SER A 417 -14.59 -7.01 2.74
C SER A 417 -15.62 -6.66 1.66
N ILE A 418 -15.89 -5.37 1.43
CA ILE A 418 -16.88 -4.90 0.44
C ILE A 418 -16.28 -4.80 -0.98
N SER A 419 -14.97 -4.62 -1.10
CA SER A 419 -14.32 -4.24 -2.35
C SER A 419 -13.33 -5.31 -2.86
N THR A 420 -13.82 -6.48 -3.24
CA THR A 420 -13.00 -7.41 -4.07
C THR A 420 -12.76 -6.85 -5.47
N LEU A 421 -13.63 -5.97 -5.96
CA LEU A 421 -13.56 -5.33 -7.28
C LEU A 421 -12.38 -4.34 -7.47
N GLN A 422 -11.69 -3.93 -6.40
CA GLN A 422 -10.67 -2.87 -6.45
C GLN A 422 -9.54 -3.08 -5.42
N ARG A 423 -9.24 -4.34 -5.07
CA ARG A 423 -8.27 -4.64 -4.00
C ARG A 423 -6.91 -3.97 -4.22
N GLU A 424 -6.38 -4.05 -5.45
CA GLU A 424 -5.11 -3.42 -5.83
C GLU A 424 -5.16 -1.89 -5.73
N MET A 425 -6.28 -1.27 -6.15
CA MET A 425 -6.46 0.18 -6.04
C MET A 425 -6.56 0.61 -4.56
N LEU A 426 -7.27 -0.16 -3.75
CA LEU A 426 -7.44 0.14 -2.32
C LEU A 426 -6.10 0.00 -1.58
N GLU A 427 -5.31 -1.02 -1.91
CA GLU A 427 -3.95 -1.19 -1.40
C GLU A 427 -3.04 -0.02 -1.78
N GLY A 428 -3.13 0.46 -3.02
CA GLY A 428 -2.43 1.67 -3.47
C GLY A 428 -2.86 2.93 -2.72
N ILE A 429 -4.17 3.14 -2.51
CA ILE A 429 -4.70 4.29 -1.76
C ILE A 429 -4.24 4.25 -0.30
N VAL A 430 -4.34 3.09 0.36
CA VAL A 430 -3.93 2.93 1.76
C VAL A 430 -2.43 3.16 1.91
N SER A 431 -1.61 2.61 1.01
CA SER A 431 -0.15 2.80 1.01
C SER A 431 0.24 4.26 0.74
N LEU A 432 -0.47 4.95 -0.16
CA LEU A 432 -0.24 6.37 -0.43
C LEU A 432 -0.61 7.24 0.79
N LEU A 433 -1.76 6.97 1.40
CA LEU A 433 -2.19 7.67 2.62
C LEU A 433 -1.19 7.45 3.76
N ALA A 434 -0.73 6.21 3.94
CA ALA A 434 0.30 5.88 4.92
C ALA A 434 1.59 6.66 4.64
N ALA A 435 2.08 6.70 3.39
CA ALA A 435 3.25 7.48 3.03
C ALA A 435 3.09 8.98 3.36
N ILE A 436 1.94 9.59 3.03
CA ILE A 436 1.70 11.02 3.33
C ILE A 436 1.69 11.28 4.84
N VAL A 437 0.99 10.45 5.62
CA VAL A 437 0.90 10.58 7.08
C VAL A 437 2.28 10.42 7.71
N LEU A 438 3.01 9.36 7.34
CA LEU A 438 4.35 9.10 7.89
C LEU A 438 5.33 10.21 7.54
N PHE A 439 5.29 10.76 6.33
CA PHE A 439 6.11 11.91 5.97
C PHE A 439 5.84 13.11 6.90
N GLN A 440 4.56 13.43 7.13
CA GLN A 440 4.18 14.55 7.98
C GLN A 440 4.59 14.33 9.44
N VAL A 441 4.42 13.12 9.96
CA VAL A 441 4.78 12.76 11.35
C VAL A 441 6.30 12.76 11.53
N SER A 442 7.04 12.21 10.57
CA SER A 442 8.51 12.24 10.54
C SER A 442 9.04 13.66 10.61
N TYR A 443 8.49 14.55 9.78
CA TYR A 443 8.82 15.98 9.78
C TYR A 443 8.54 16.61 11.14
N TRP A 444 7.37 16.33 11.71
CA TRP A 444 6.98 16.86 13.02
C TRP A 444 7.93 16.39 14.14
N LEU A 445 8.26 15.10 14.21
CA LEU A 445 9.17 14.53 15.21
C LEU A 445 10.56 15.17 15.12
N ILE A 446 11.13 15.23 13.92
CA ILE A 446 12.47 15.78 13.69
C ILE A 446 12.50 17.28 14.00
N SER A 447 11.47 18.03 13.58
CA SER A 447 11.36 19.48 13.85
C SER A 447 11.15 19.81 15.34
N LYS A 448 10.71 18.83 16.15
CA LYS A 448 10.41 19.03 17.58
C LYS A 448 11.46 18.45 18.55
N SER A 449 12.35 17.57 18.08
CA SER A 449 13.35 16.81 18.86
C SER A 449 14.23 17.62 19.85
N GLU A 450 14.46 18.92 19.62
CA GLU A 450 15.36 19.74 20.46
C GLU A 450 14.66 20.85 21.30
N ASN A 451 13.33 20.89 21.38
CA ASN A 451 12.64 22.08 21.91
C ASN A 451 12.45 22.10 23.44
N LYS A 452 13.39 22.74 24.16
CA LYS A 452 13.14 23.25 25.53
C LYS A 452 12.05 24.35 25.56
N ILE A 453 11.91 25.12 24.48
CA ILE A 453 10.91 26.19 24.34
C ILE A 453 9.47 25.66 24.17
N TRP A 454 9.27 24.54 23.47
CA TRP A 454 7.92 23.98 23.28
C TRP A 454 7.28 23.55 24.60
N ILE A 455 8.09 22.96 25.49
CA ILE A 455 7.68 22.65 26.86
C ILE A 455 7.31 23.95 27.62
N GLY A 456 8.04 25.05 27.40
CA GLY A 456 7.74 26.38 27.94
C GLY A 456 6.45 26.98 27.41
N TYR A 457 6.25 26.97 26.09
CA TYR A 457 5.03 27.42 25.41
C TYR A 457 3.79 26.65 25.86
N ILE A 458 3.90 25.32 25.98
CA ILE A 458 2.83 24.48 26.52
C ILE A 458 2.57 24.80 27.99
N LYS A 459 3.62 24.98 28.81
CA LYS A 459 3.47 25.40 30.21
C LYS A 459 2.76 26.75 30.32
N GLU A 460 3.05 27.73 29.46
CA GLU A 460 2.41 29.04 29.46
C GLU A 460 0.94 28.99 29.01
N LYS A 461 0.66 28.32 27.90
CA LYS A 461 -0.71 28.16 27.38
C LYS A 461 -1.58 27.33 28.30
N LEU A 462 -0.99 26.36 29.02
CA LEU A 462 -1.68 25.61 30.07
C LEU A 462 -1.85 26.45 31.32
N LYS A 463 -0.86 27.23 31.77
CA LYS A 463 -1.05 28.18 32.90
C LYS A 463 -2.20 29.15 32.65
N SER A 464 -2.31 29.70 31.43
CA SER A 464 -3.40 30.61 31.06
C SER A 464 -4.76 29.91 30.87
N SER A 465 -4.76 28.65 30.43
CA SER A 465 -5.98 27.84 30.28
C SER A 465 -6.43 27.14 31.57
N LEU A 466 -5.56 26.99 32.57
CA LEU A 466 -5.88 26.46 33.89
C LEU A 466 -6.68 27.46 34.72
N ASN A 467 -6.54 28.77 34.46
CA ASN A 467 -7.36 29.82 35.08
C ASN A 467 -8.83 29.81 34.61
N LYS A 468 -9.14 29.16 33.49
CA LYS A 468 -10.51 28.86 33.02
C LYS A 468 -10.59 27.39 32.71
N SER A 469 -10.75 26.54 33.73
CA SER A 469 -10.98 25.08 33.73
C SER A 469 -11.45 24.42 32.41
N ASN A 470 -10.66 24.48 31.34
CA ASN A 470 -11.06 24.01 30.03
C ASN A 470 -10.71 22.52 29.94
N LEU A 471 -11.46 21.72 30.70
CA LEU A 471 -11.34 20.27 30.75
C LEU A 471 -11.45 19.66 29.34
N PHE A 472 -12.25 20.27 28.46
CA PHE A 472 -12.35 19.87 27.06
C PHE A 472 -11.01 19.97 26.32
N PHE A 473 -10.21 21.03 26.54
CA PHE A 473 -8.89 21.12 25.93
C PHE A 473 -7.95 19.99 26.39
N ILE A 474 -7.99 19.64 27.69
CA ILE A 474 -7.17 18.55 28.26
C ILE A 474 -7.61 17.19 27.71
N PHE A 475 -8.93 16.98 27.59
CA PHE A 475 -9.52 15.83 26.93
C PHE A 475 -9.03 15.74 25.48
N SER A 476 -9.26 16.78 24.67
CA SER A 476 -8.90 16.81 23.25
C SER A 476 -7.40 16.62 23.04
N LEU A 477 -6.56 17.21 23.90
CA LEU A 477 -5.11 17.05 23.81
C LEU A 477 -4.70 15.59 24.03
N SER A 478 -5.25 14.93 25.05
CA SER A 478 -4.96 13.52 25.35
C SER A 478 -5.56 12.58 24.31
N PHE A 479 -6.78 12.86 23.85
CA PHE A 479 -7.50 12.10 22.83
C PHE A 479 -6.79 12.18 21.48
N LEU A 480 -6.46 13.38 20.99
CA LEU A 480 -5.81 13.53 19.68
C LEU A 480 -4.41 12.92 19.66
N ALA A 481 -3.66 13.06 20.76
CA ALA A 481 -2.37 12.42 20.90
C ALA A 481 -2.50 10.90 20.84
N GLY A 482 -3.41 10.30 21.61
CA GLY A 482 -3.62 8.85 21.60
C GLY A 482 -4.22 8.30 20.30
N TYR A 483 -5.17 9.03 19.70
CA TYR A 483 -5.90 8.55 18.53
C TYR A 483 -5.02 8.54 17.29
N ARG A 484 -4.08 9.49 17.18
CA ARG A 484 -3.07 9.49 16.13
C ARG A 484 -2.27 8.19 16.14
N GLU A 485 -1.70 7.82 17.29
CA GLU A 485 -0.88 6.59 17.39
C GLU A 485 -1.74 5.32 17.18
N ALA A 486 -2.99 5.33 17.67
CA ALA A 486 -3.92 4.23 17.44
C ALA A 486 -4.28 4.07 15.95
N PHE A 487 -4.50 5.17 15.22
CA PHE A 487 -4.76 5.19 13.79
C PHE A 487 -3.57 4.67 12.98
N GLU A 488 -2.36 5.12 13.32
CA GLU A 488 -1.12 4.64 12.69
C GLU A 488 -0.89 3.15 12.96
N THR A 489 -1.10 2.70 14.20
CA THR A 489 -1.05 1.27 14.57
C THR A 489 -2.00 0.45 13.69
N VAL A 490 -3.24 0.91 13.52
CA VAL A 490 -4.25 0.24 12.69
C VAL A 490 -3.79 0.11 11.24
N LEU A 491 -3.25 1.18 10.64
CA LEU A 491 -2.75 1.14 9.26
C LEU A 491 -1.54 0.21 9.09
N PHE A 492 -0.57 0.26 10.01
CA PHE A 492 0.60 -0.63 9.97
C PHE A 492 0.23 -2.09 10.12
N TYR A 493 -0.70 -2.41 11.04
CA TYR A 493 -1.17 -3.78 11.21
C TYR A 493 -2.01 -4.28 10.03
N GLN A 494 -2.81 -3.42 9.39
CA GLN A 494 -3.50 -3.79 8.15
C GLN A 494 -2.51 -4.14 7.04
N ALA A 495 -1.55 -3.25 6.76
CA ALA A 495 -0.54 -3.47 5.74
C ALA A 495 0.27 -4.75 6.01
N MET A 496 0.64 -4.99 7.27
CA MET A 496 1.38 -6.20 7.66
C MET A 496 0.53 -7.48 7.49
N ILE A 497 -0.74 -7.49 7.92
CA ILE A 497 -1.62 -8.66 7.79
C ILE A 497 -1.90 -9.01 6.34
N ILE A 498 -2.07 -8.01 5.47
CA ILE A 498 -2.27 -8.20 4.02
C ILE A 498 -1.06 -8.92 3.40
N ASN A 499 0.15 -8.56 3.85
CA ASN A 499 1.41 -9.08 3.33
C ASN A 499 1.92 -10.35 4.04
N THR A 500 1.23 -10.82 5.08
CA THR A 500 1.66 -12.00 5.86
C THR A 500 0.85 -13.24 5.45
N PRO A 501 1.50 -14.36 5.08
CA PRO A 501 0.81 -15.61 4.80
C PRO A 501 -0.10 -16.05 5.95
N LYS A 502 -1.26 -16.63 5.63
CA LYS A 502 -2.25 -17.06 6.64
C LYS A 502 -1.70 -18.04 7.68
N THR A 503 -0.68 -18.84 7.32
CA THR A 503 0.00 -19.77 8.22
C THR A 503 0.78 -19.08 9.34
N ASP A 504 1.16 -17.82 9.13
CA ASP A 504 2.06 -17.07 10.02
C ASP A 504 1.35 -16.01 10.86
N LEU A 505 0.02 -15.88 10.73
CA LEU A 505 -0.78 -14.92 11.51
C LEU A 505 -0.67 -15.13 13.03
N ASN A 506 -0.42 -16.35 13.48
CA ASN A 506 -0.19 -16.63 14.90
C ASN A 506 1.05 -15.88 15.43
N TYR A 507 2.12 -15.77 14.63
CA TYR A 507 3.33 -15.05 15.01
C TYR A 507 3.09 -13.54 15.15
N VAL A 508 2.22 -12.98 14.31
CA VAL A 508 1.76 -11.58 14.44
C VAL A 508 1.06 -11.38 15.79
N ILE A 509 0.13 -12.25 16.16
CA ILE A 509 -0.56 -12.14 17.45
C ILE A 509 0.43 -12.23 18.62
N PHE A 510 1.38 -13.17 18.57
CA PHE A 510 2.41 -13.29 19.60
C PHE A 510 3.32 -12.05 19.69
N GLY A 511 3.73 -11.48 18.55
CA GLY A 511 4.51 -10.24 18.51
C GLY A 511 3.76 -9.06 19.13
N PHE A 512 2.49 -8.89 18.79
CA PHE A 512 1.62 -7.86 19.35
C PHE A 512 1.49 -7.97 20.88
N LEU A 513 1.19 -9.18 21.39
CA LEU A 513 1.04 -9.42 22.83
C LEU A 513 2.35 -9.17 23.58
N LEU A 514 3.47 -9.64 23.05
CA LEU A 514 4.79 -9.42 23.64
C LEU A 514 5.14 -7.93 23.71
N GLY A 515 4.85 -7.19 22.63
CA GLY A 515 5.07 -5.75 22.58
C GLY A 515 4.20 -4.99 23.58
N LEU A 516 2.90 -5.33 23.70
CA LEU A 516 2.00 -4.75 24.70
C LEU A 516 2.49 -4.94 26.12
N ILE A 517 2.88 -6.17 26.49
CA ILE A 517 3.41 -6.47 27.83
C ILE A 517 4.65 -5.61 28.11
N THR A 518 5.55 -5.52 27.12
CA THR A 518 6.77 -4.72 27.24
C THR A 518 6.47 -3.23 27.44
N ILE A 519 5.50 -2.69 26.71
CA ILE A 519 5.07 -1.28 26.85
C ILE A 519 4.45 -1.03 28.22
N ILE A 520 3.62 -1.94 28.74
CA ILE A 520 3.02 -1.79 30.07
C ILE A 520 4.12 -1.69 31.14
N ILE A 521 5.13 -2.56 31.06
CA ILE A 521 6.29 -2.56 31.98
C ILE A 521 7.05 -1.24 31.89
N ILE A 522 7.37 -0.79 30.67
CA ILE A 522 8.13 0.46 30.45
C ILE A 522 7.31 1.69 30.87
N SER A 523 6.02 1.74 30.53
CA SER A 523 5.11 2.84 30.87
C SER A 523 4.99 2.98 32.38
N TYR A 524 4.87 1.87 33.10
CA TYR A 524 4.91 1.85 34.56
C TYR A 524 6.23 2.42 35.09
N GLY A 525 7.36 2.01 34.50
CA GLY A 525 8.68 2.56 34.81
C GLY A 525 8.77 4.08 34.59
N ILE A 526 8.31 4.59 33.46
CA ILE A 526 8.31 6.02 33.13
C ILE A 526 7.48 6.82 34.15
N LEU A 527 6.28 6.34 34.47
CA LEU A 527 5.35 7.04 35.37
C LEU A 527 5.80 7.00 36.84
N LYS A 528 6.47 5.92 37.27
CA LYS A 528 6.88 5.73 38.67
C LYS A 528 8.32 6.18 38.97
N LEU A 529 9.26 5.96 38.05
CA LEU A 529 10.69 6.23 38.25
C LEU A 529 11.16 7.58 37.71
N GLN A 530 10.27 8.40 37.14
CA GLN A 530 10.58 9.72 36.55
C GLN A 530 11.78 9.69 35.58
N LEU A 531 11.97 8.57 34.88
CA LEU A 531 13.10 8.37 33.97
C LEU A 531 13.11 9.50 32.93
N LYS A 532 14.19 10.28 32.90
CA LYS A 532 14.41 11.32 31.90
C LYS A 532 14.77 10.63 30.59
N LEU A 533 13.79 10.43 29.71
CA LEU A 533 14.05 9.89 28.38
C LEU A 533 14.82 10.91 27.54
N PRO A 534 15.89 10.51 26.84
CA PRO A 534 16.64 11.38 25.96
C PRO A 534 15.85 11.62 24.66
N LEU A 535 14.84 12.50 24.72
CA LEU A 535 13.97 12.83 23.58
C LEU A 535 14.76 13.38 22.38
N ASN A 536 15.92 13.98 22.65
CA ASN A 536 16.87 14.45 21.66
C ASN A 536 17.53 13.32 20.83
N LEU A 537 17.54 12.09 21.33
CA LEU A 537 18.03 10.91 20.59
C LEU A 537 16.87 10.12 19.99
N ILE A 538 15.78 9.94 20.74
CA ILE A 538 14.67 9.09 20.31
C ILE A 538 13.95 9.71 19.10
N PHE A 539 13.61 11.00 19.14
CA PHE A 539 12.75 11.61 18.10
C PHE A 539 13.42 11.71 16.72
N PRO A 540 14.73 12.03 16.60
CA PRO A 540 15.40 11.96 15.32
C PRO A 540 15.51 10.54 14.77
N ILE A 541 15.84 9.56 15.63
CA ILE A 541 15.97 8.16 15.21
C ILE A 541 14.62 7.61 14.73
N THR A 542 13.55 7.79 15.51
CA THR A 542 12.22 7.33 15.12
C THR A 542 11.70 8.09 13.91
N GLY A 543 11.87 9.42 13.85
CA GLY A 543 11.49 10.22 12.69
C GLY A 543 12.24 9.84 11.41
N THR A 544 13.53 9.48 11.48
CA THR A 544 14.28 8.97 10.32
C THR A 544 13.77 7.60 9.88
N LEU A 545 13.48 6.70 10.82
CA LEU A 545 12.88 5.39 10.51
C LEU A 545 11.52 5.55 9.80
N LEU A 546 10.69 6.49 10.26
CA LEU A 546 9.40 6.77 9.63
C LEU A 546 9.55 7.33 8.20
N TYR A 547 10.56 8.15 7.91
CA TYR A 547 10.86 8.54 6.53
C TYR A 547 11.27 7.36 5.65
N ILE A 548 12.02 6.40 6.18
CA ILE A 548 12.37 5.16 5.44
C ILE A 548 11.10 4.36 5.13
N LEU A 549 10.20 4.17 6.10
CA LEU A 549 8.93 3.47 5.87
C LEU A 549 8.03 4.21 4.88
N SER A 550 7.98 5.53 4.99
CA SER A 550 7.25 6.38 4.05
C SER A 550 7.79 6.28 2.62
N PHE A 551 9.11 6.14 2.45
CA PHE A 551 9.74 5.89 1.16
C PHE A 551 9.33 4.52 0.57
N ILE A 552 9.33 3.49 1.41
CA ILE A 552 8.90 2.13 1.03
C ILE A 552 7.44 2.15 0.57
N PHE A 553 6.55 2.73 1.37
CA PHE A 553 5.12 2.83 1.04
C PHE A 553 4.83 3.70 -0.18
N THR A 554 5.67 4.71 -0.47
CA THR A 554 5.56 5.49 -1.72
C THR A 554 5.76 4.59 -2.94
N GLY A 555 6.75 3.69 -2.90
CA GLY A 555 6.99 2.74 -3.98
C GLY A 555 5.89 1.69 -4.11
N GLN A 556 5.44 1.11 -2.99
CA GLN A 556 4.33 0.16 -2.96
C GLN A 556 3.02 0.78 -3.47
N ALA A 557 2.71 2.02 -3.09
CA ALA A 557 1.50 2.71 -3.55
C ALA A 557 1.44 2.82 -5.08
N ILE A 558 2.52 3.27 -5.71
CA ILE A 558 2.60 3.39 -7.17
C ILE A 558 2.56 2.02 -7.84
N ARG A 559 3.21 1.01 -7.23
CA ARG A 559 3.16 -0.37 -7.73
C ARG A 559 1.75 -0.95 -7.69
N SER A 560 1.02 -0.80 -6.60
CA SER A 560 -0.37 -1.28 -6.50
C SER A 560 -1.29 -0.51 -7.45
N PHE A 561 -1.03 0.78 -7.72
CA PHE A 561 -1.74 1.51 -8.78
C PHE A 561 -1.40 1.03 -10.20
N GLN A 562 -0.19 0.57 -10.43
CA GLN A 562 0.19 -0.09 -11.69
C GLN A 562 -0.53 -1.44 -11.84
N GLU A 563 -0.61 -2.23 -10.77
CA GLU A 563 -1.34 -3.51 -10.73
C GLU A 563 -2.85 -3.31 -10.90
N ALA A 564 -3.38 -2.17 -10.45
CA ALA A 564 -4.74 -1.72 -10.69
C ALA A 564 -4.99 -1.10 -12.09
N ASN A 565 -3.97 -1.07 -12.97
CA ASN A 565 -4.01 -0.41 -14.29
C ASN A 565 -4.38 1.09 -14.26
N LEU A 566 -4.11 1.79 -13.15
CA LEU A 566 -4.35 3.24 -13.01
C LEU A 566 -3.15 4.08 -13.45
N ILE A 567 -1.94 3.53 -13.32
CA ILE A 567 -0.68 4.17 -13.70
C ILE A 567 0.01 3.30 -14.74
N SER A 568 0.61 3.91 -15.76
CA SER A 568 1.40 3.19 -16.76
C SER A 568 2.58 2.44 -16.13
N THR A 569 2.97 1.33 -16.75
CA THR A 569 4.16 0.58 -16.37
C THR A 569 5.23 0.76 -17.44
N THR A 570 6.22 1.60 -17.18
CA THR A 570 7.37 1.74 -18.07
C THR A 570 8.57 1.04 -17.45
N SER A 571 8.91 -0.15 -17.94
CA SER A 571 9.99 -1.00 -17.38
C SER A 571 11.36 -0.34 -17.52
N LEU A 572 12.17 -0.45 -16.46
CA LEU A 572 13.57 -0.04 -16.42
C LEU A 572 14.47 -1.28 -16.28
N ASN A 573 15.05 -1.73 -17.39
CA ASN A 573 15.79 -2.99 -17.47
C ASN A 573 17.09 -3.04 -16.65
N PHE A 574 17.55 -1.92 -16.08
CA PHE A 574 18.80 -1.85 -15.30
C PHE A 574 18.59 -1.84 -13.78
N LEU A 575 17.35 -1.70 -13.30
CA LEU A 575 17.03 -1.63 -11.88
C LEU A 575 16.54 -2.99 -11.39
N PRO A 576 17.06 -3.53 -10.27
CA PRO A 576 16.50 -4.72 -9.64
C PRO A 576 15.20 -4.40 -8.88
N THR A 577 14.31 -5.37 -8.76
CA THR A 577 13.22 -5.36 -7.76
C THR A 577 13.83 -5.53 -6.37
N ILE A 578 13.55 -4.59 -5.47
CA ILE A 578 13.91 -4.67 -4.05
C ILE A 578 12.66 -4.41 -3.23
N ASP A 579 11.84 -5.45 -3.05
CA ASP A 579 10.51 -5.36 -2.44
C ASP A 579 10.54 -4.78 -1.02
N PHE A 580 11.58 -5.12 -0.23
CA PHE A 580 11.71 -4.60 1.13
C PHE A 580 12.01 -3.09 1.19
N LEU A 581 12.55 -2.51 0.11
CA LEU A 581 12.73 -1.05 -0.03
C LEU A 581 11.57 -0.41 -0.82
N GLY A 582 10.60 -1.21 -1.28
CA GLY A 582 9.56 -0.76 -2.20
C GLY A 582 10.11 -0.28 -3.55
N ILE A 583 11.31 -0.73 -3.95
CA ILE A 583 11.92 -0.32 -5.23
C ILE A 583 11.50 -1.32 -6.29
N TYR A 584 10.79 -0.83 -7.29
CA TYR A 584 10.34 -1.64 -8.43
C TYR A 584 10.96 -1.09 -9.73
N PRO A 585 11.22 -1.94 -10.74
CA PRO A 585 11.92 -1.58 -11.96
C PRO A 585 11.00 -0.84 -12.94
N THR A 586 10.38 0.25 -12.49
CA THR A 586 9.55 1.11 -13.33
C THR A 586 9.94 2.57 -13.17
N ILE A 587 9.77 3.35 -14.24
CA ILE A 587 10.03 4.81 -14.21
C ILE A 587 9.12 5.48 -13.20
N GLU A 588 7.87 5.07 -13.12
CA GLU A 588 6.86 5.72 -12.30
C GLU A 588 7.14 5.53 -10.80
N THR A 589 7.51 4.33 -10.36
CA THR A 589 7.89 4.05 -8.97
C THR A 589 9.17 4.79 -8.58
N THR A 590 10.19 4.75 -9.44
CA THR A 590 11.47 5.42 -9.17
C THR A 590 11.35 6.94 -9.18
N LEU A 591 10.53 7.51 -10.06
CA LEU A 591 10.27 8.95 -10.11
C LEU A 591 9.51 9.41 -8.85
N ALA A 592 8.49 8.68 -8.41
CA ALA A 592 7.76 9.00 -7.17
C ALA A 592 8.69 8.95 -5.94
N GLN A 593 9.52 7.92 -5.83
CA GLN A 593 10.52 7.78 -4.77
C GLN A 593 11.63 8.86 -4.85
N SER A 594 12.00 9.30 -6.04
CA SER A 594 12.95 10.41 -6.23
C SER A 594 12.37 11.75 -5.78
N ILE A 595 11.10 12.02 -6.12
CA ILE A 595 10.36 13.19 -5.63
C ILE A 595 10.29 13.16 -4.10
N PHE A 596 10.00 12.00 -3.52
CA PHE A 596 9.97 11.82 -2.08
C PHE A 596 11.30 12.21 -1.42
N ILE A 597 12.43 11.73 -1.95
CA ILE A 597 13.78 12.08 -1.43
C ILE A 597 14.00 13.61 -1.50
N ILE A 598 13.60 14.26 -2.60
CA ILE A 598 13.70 15.71 -2.73
C ILE A 598 12.88 16.42 -1.65
N LEU A 599 11.66 15.96 -1.38
CA LEU A 599 10.82 16.52 -0.31
C LEU A 599 11.46 16.34 1.08
N VAL A 600 12.09 15.20 1.36
CA VAL A 600 12.82 14.97 2.62
C VAL A 600 14.00 15.93 2.74
N ILE A 601 14.78 16.13 1.68
CA ILE A 601 15.91 17.07 1.66
C ILE A 601 15.42 18.50 1.94
N LEU A 602 14.35 18.93 1.27
CA LEU A 602 13.72 20.24 1.51
C LEU A 602 13.24 20.38 2.96
N ALA A 603 12.58 19.35 3.49
CA ALA A 603 12.13 19.33 4.87
C ALA A 603 13.29 19.51 5.87
N ILE A 604 14.42 18.82 5.65
CA ILE A 604 15.64 18.97 6.47
C ILE A 604 16.23 20.38 6.36
N ILE A 605 16.26 20.97 5.16
CA ILE A 605 16.74 22.34 4.96
C ILE A 605 15.87 23.34 5.72
N ILE A 606 14.54 23.19 5.64
CA ILE A 606 13.58 24.03 6.37
C ILE A 606 13.83 23.95 7.87
N VAL A 607 13.95 22.73 8.42
CA VAL A 607 14.23 22.52 9.86
C VAL A 607 15.54 23.20 10.27
N LYS A 608 16.62 23.05 9.49
CA LYS A 608 17.90 23.73 9.76
C LYS A 608 17.79 25.26 9.73
N LYS A 609 17.06 25.81 8.76
CA LYS A 609 16.85 27.26 8.64
C LYS A 609 16.04 27.82 9.80
N GLU A 610 14.98 27.13 10.19
CA GLU A 610 14.18 27.50 11.36
C GLU A 610 15.00 27.43 12.65
N LYS A 611 15.84 26.41 12.81
CA LYS A 611 16.76 26.29 13.95
C LYS A 611 17.70 27.48 14.05
N LYS A 612 18.41 27.80 12.96
CA LYS A 612 19.34 28.95 12.91
C LYS A 612 18.64 30.29 13.20
N LYS A 613 17.42 30.48 12.67
CA LYS A 613 16.61 31.67 12.96
C LYS A 613 16.24 31.77 14.45
N ARG A 614 15.90 30.64 15.07
CA ARG A 614 15.56 30.57 16.50
C ARG A 614 16.77 30.79 17.40
N GLU A 615 17.92 30.20 17.08
CA GLU A 615 19.18 30.42 17.81
C GLU A 615 19.57 31.90 17.79
N LYS A 616 19.40 32.57 16.64
CA LYS A 616 19.61 34.01 16.52
C LYS A 616 18.64 34.80 17.43
N LEU A 617 17.35 34.53 17.36
CA LEU A 617 16.33 35.17 18.21
C LEU A 617 16.59 34.95 19.71
N LEU A 618 16.97 33.73 20.11
CA LEU A 618 17.33 33.43 21.50
C LEU A 618 18.55 34.22 21.96
N SER A 619 19.57 34.35 21.10
CA SER A 619 20.75 35.17 21.43
C SER A 619 20.39 36.65 21.59
N GLU A 620 19.48 37.18 20.76
CA GLU A 620 18.98 38.56 20.87
C GLU A 620 18.17 38.76 22.16
N ILE A 621 17.33 37.79 22.54
CA ILE A 621 16.58 37.83 23.81
C ILE A 621 17.51 37.76 25.02
N GLU A 622 18.53 36.90 25.01
CA GLU A 622 19.48 36.78 26.12
C GLU A 622 20.29 38.07 26.32
N ILE A 623 20.62 38.77 25.23
CA ILE A 623 21.25 40.10 25.28
C ILE A 623 20.29 41.12 25.91
N ALA A 624 19.04 41.17 25.44
CA ALA A 624 18.03 42.08 25.98
C ALA A 624 17.73 41.82 27.47
N GLU A 625 17.67 40.56 27.90
CA GLU A 625 17.49 40.20 29.32
C GLU A 625 18.64 40.71 30.18
N LYS A 626 19.90 40.59 29.71
CA LYS A 626 21.07 41.13 30.41
C LYS A 626 21.02 42.65 30.52
N GLU A 627 20.58 43.36 29.48
CA GLU A 627 20.40 44.81 29.50
C GLU A 627 19.32 45.23 30.51
N ILE A 628 18.16 44.56 30.51
CA ILE A 628 17.08 44.81 31.47
C ILE A 628 17.56 44.56 32.90
N LEU A 629 18.28 43.46 33.16
CA LEU A 629 18.85 43.16 34.47
C LEU A 629 19.83 44.26 34.93
N ASN A 630 20.66 44.79 34.02
CA ASN A 630 21.55 45.91 34.31
C ASN A 630 20.79 47.21 34.61
N ILE A 631 19.68 47.48 33.89
CA ILE A 631 18.81 48.62 34.15
C ILE A 631 18.13 48.47 35.52
N ILE A 632 17.57 47.30 35.84
CA ILE A 632 16.94 47.02 37.15
C ILE A 632 17.96 47.22 38.27
N LYS A 633 19.18 46.71 38.11
CA LYS A 633 20.27 46.92 39.08
C LYS A 633 20.59 48.41 39.24
N SER A 634 20.68 49.16 38.14
CA SER A 634 20.94 50.60 38.16
C SER A 634 19.82 51.39 38.84
N ILE A 635 18.55 51.00 38.62
CA ILE A 635 17.39 51.59 39.29
C ILE A 635 17.39 51.25 40.78
N SER A 636 17.75 50.01 41.16
CA SER A 636 17.91 49.62 42.56
C SER A 636 19.00 50.44 43.25
N ASP A 637 20.17 50.59 42.63
CA ASP A 637 21.26 51.41 43.14
C ASP A 637 20.90 52.89 43.23
N ALA A 638 20.06 53.39 42.31
CA ALA A 638 19.52 54.75 42.37
C ALA A 638 18.50 54.91 43.51
N LYS A 639 17.62 53.92 43.71
CA LYS A 639 16.67 53.87 44.83
C LYS A 639 17.37 53.84 46.18
N ASP A 640 18.43 53.05 46.31
CA ASP A 640 19.24 52.97 47.54
C ASP A 640 19.95 54.30 47.82
N ARG A 641 20.47 54.97 46.77
CA ARG A 641 21.01 56.33 46.88
C ARG A 641 19.95 57.34 47.29
N ILE A 642 18.75 57.30 46.71
CA ILE A 642 17.63 58.17 47.08
C ILE A 642 17.21 57.93 48.54
N CYS A 643 17.10 56.66 49.00
CA CYS A 643 16.83 56.35 50.41
C CYS A 643 17.92 56.88 51.33
N LYS A 644 19.20 56.78 50.92
CA LYS A 644 20.32 57.36 51.68
C LYS A 644 20.23 58.88 51.75
N TYR A 645 19.86 59.56 50.66
CA TYR A 645 19.65 61.01 50.65
C TYR A 645 18.41 61.42 51.46
N GLN A 646 17.32 60.67 51.40
CA GLN A 646 16.13 60.89 52.23
C GLN A 646 16.45 60.75 53.72
N ASN A 647 17.20 59.72 54.12
CA ASN A 647 17.66 59.58 55.51
C ASN A 647 18.61 60.73 55.92
N LEU A 648 19.45 61.22 55.00
CA LEU A 648 20.26 62.42 55.25
C LEU A 648 19.39 63.67 55.45
N ILE A 649 18.35 63.85 54.63
CA ILE A 649 17.40 64.97 54.74
C ILE A 649 16.61 64.88 56.05
N VAL A 650 16.15 63.70 56.45
CA VAL A 650 15.48 63.48 57.75
C VAL A 650 16.42 63.84 58.91
N ASN A 651 17.69 63.41 58.87
CA ASN A 651 18.68 63.79 59.89
C ASN A 651 18.96 65.30 59.90
N VAL A 652 18.99 65.97 58.74
CA VAL A 652 19.17 67.43 58.65
C VAL A 652 17.95 68.18 59.19
N VAL A 653 16.73 67.69 58.93
CA VAL A 653 15.50 68.25 59.51
C VAL A 653 15.48 68.06 61.03
N GLU A 654 15.87 66.88 61.53
CA GLU A 654 15.94 66.61 62.96
C GLU A 654 17.00 67.49 63.67
N VAL A 655 18.15 67.72 63.02
CA VAL A 655 19.19 68.65 63.52
C VAL A 655 18.71 70.10 63.45
N SER A 656 17.98 70.49 62.41
CA SER A 656 17.37 71.82 62.26
C SER A 656 16.33 72.10 63.36
N ASP A 657 15.50 71.11 63.69
CA ASP A 657 14.51 71.23 64.77
C ASP A 657 15.17 71.27 66.15
N LYS A 658 16.23 70.48 66.38
CA LYS A 658 17.06 70.57 67.60
C LYS A 658 17.73 71.94 67.71
N LEU A 659 18.24 72.51 66.61
CA LEU A 659 18.83 73.86 66.56
C LEU A 659 17.78 74.95 66.81
N LYS A 660 16.56 74.84 66.26
CA LYS A 660 15.46 75.76 66.54
C LYS A 660 15.05 75.72 68.02
N ASN A 661 14.94 74.52 68.61
CA ASN A 661 14.60 74.38 70.02
C ASN A 661 15.71 74.94 70.93
N ALA A 662 16.98 74.71 70.58
CA ALA A 662 18.12 75.33 71.27
C ALA A 662 18.09 76.86 71.16
N LEU A 663 17.74 77.42 69.98
CA LEU A 663 17.61 78.86 69.77
C LEU A 663 16.50 79.47 70.66
N VAL A 664 15.35 78.82 70.80
CA VAL A 664 14.26 79.25 71.70
C VAL A 664 14.73 79.22 73.16
N HIS A 665 15.48 78.20 73.57
CA HIS A 665 16.06 78.14 74.92
C HIS A 665 17.06 79.25 75.19
N ILE A 666 17.92 79.58 74.21
CA ILE A 666 18.85 80.70 74.29
C ILE A 666 18.10 82.03 74.40
N GLN A 667 17.03 82.24 73.62
CA GLN A 667 16.20 83.46 73.70
C GLN A 667 15.50 83.61 75.06
N ASN A 668 15.05 82.49 75.64
CA ASN A 668 14.45 82.50 76.98
C ASN A 668 15.51 82.81 78.06
N LEU A 669 16.72 82.26 77.93
CA LEU A 669 17.84 82.59 78.82
C LEU A 669 18.28 84.05 78.69
N GLU A 670 18.32 84.62 77.49
CA GLU A 670 18.58 86.04 77.26
C GLU A 670 17.50 86.94 77.89
N SER A 671 16.24 86.52 77.82
CA SER A 671 15.12 87.24 78.45
C SER A 671 15.20 87.19 79.98
N ALA A 672 15.53 86.02 80.55
CA ALA A 672 15.76 85.86 81.99
C ALA A 672 17.00 86.65 82.46
N LEU A 673 18.07 86.69 81.66
CA LEU A 673 19.24 87.52 81.93
C LEU A 673 18.89 89.01 81.90
N LYS A 674 18.04 89.46 80.97
CA LYS A 674 17.53 90.84 80.96
C LYS A 674 16.65 91.15 82.17
N GLU A 675 15.81 90.22 82.61
CA GLU A 675 15.04 90.38 83.85
C GLU A 675 15.95 90.47 85.07
N ILE A 676 16.93 89.57 85.21
CA ILE A 676 17.93 89.61 86.29
C ILE A 676 18.73 90.92 86.23
N GLN A 677 19.13 91.37 85.04
CA GLN A 677 19.87 92.62 84.86
C GLN A 677 18.99 93.82 85.22
N ASN A 678 17.70 93.82 84.87
CA ASN A 678 16.74 94.84 85.29
C ASN A 678 16.52 94.82 86.81
N ASP A 679 16.42 93.65 87.44
CA ASP A 679 16.31 93.48 88.89
C ASP A 679 17.55 93.96 89.63
N ILE A 680 18.75 93.67 89.10
CA ILE A 680 20.02 94.20 89.63
C ILE A 680 20.06 95.73 89.48
N THR A 681 19.55 96.28 88.38
CA THR A 681 19.50 97.74 88.14
C THR A 681 18.48 98.43 89.05
N LEU A 682 17.35 97.77 89.33
CA LEU A 682 16.33 98.20 90.31
C LEU A 682 16.86 98.13 91.75
N LYS A 683 17.56 97.05 92.13
CA LYS A 683 18.21 96.92 93.44
C LYS A 683 19.31 97.97 93.63
N ARG A 684 20.11 98.27 92.60
CA ARG A 684 21.11 99.37 92.64
C ARG A 684 20.49 100.76 92.79
N LYS A 685 19.26 100.99 92.30
CA LYS A 685 18.53 102.25 92.49
C LYS A 685 17.85 102.38 93.86
N ASN A 686 17.58 101.26 94.55
CA ASN A 686 16.86 101.22 95.82
C ASN A 686 17.74 101.06 97.07
N GLY A 687 19.07 101.15 96.95
CA GLY A 687 19.97 101.37 98.09
C GLY A 687 19.88 100.34 99.21
N ASN A 688 20.00 99.05 98.89
CA ASN A 688 20.31 97.98 99.85
C ASN A 688 21.34 97.02 99.26
#